data_AF-A0A2V7ME96-F1
#
_entry.id   AF-A0A2V7ME96-F1
#
_cell.length_a   1.000
_cell.length_b   1.000
_cell.length_c   1.000
_cell.angle_alpha   90.00
_cell.angle_beta   90.00
_cell.angle_gamma   90.00
#
_symmetry.space_group_name_H-M   'P 1'
#
loop_
_entity.id
_entity.type
_entity.pdbx_description
1 polymer ?
#
loop_
_entity_poly.entity_id
_entity_poly.type
_entity_poly.pdbx_seq_one_letter_code
_entity_poly.pdbx_strand_id
1 'polypeptide(L)'
;MLLLVLALAQAPIALQPGMVITQSVRVIPKTYRLAGPPIIVRGDDVTVDFRGATLEGIDPQADRDQARDTAIVIDGGSNIRITKANIHGYKIGILARGTRQLTLRNNDLSGNWKPRLFSLVEHESLVDWLSFHHNENNEWLRFGAAIYLQDVAGGELRDNRAVGGMNGLLLVRSDGLKIRDNIFSFNSGLGIGLYRSSDDTIIHNRLDYNVRGYSHRFYTRGQDSADLLLFEQSARNVVALNSLTHGGDGIFLWAGQTTMDSGVGGANDNLFYANDVSYATANGVEATFSRNEIIGNRAWGSEYGVWGGYSYDTEIIGNDFRGNRTGIAIEHGQDNIIASNRFDRDSTAIRLWADSIEPSDWGYPKHHETRSRNYQLRGNEFIGNHTVLSVRNTTGLDTLAPVRRPPPRMFTGVQRPSSPLTDRDRSAIIVDEWGPYDWESPKLWPVDSTRAVPLRLATLGPAGTWSLVSHRGVTTLSHTIGRIGDTIAVTPARDSTGDWDVTLESGGVHFSYGRFEPRIEWTVRFSPDSVPRLLPRLDLMWYRPPAAYAFLPQSNWSLTATGSVTLSSGTYSLRTISDDAVRVWIDGALAIDDWTPHESHIDPLVIDAGALANSIVRYPINMTFFTTPERLEIGNHPLVCAGAKATREEALKYYRGVARVEGIRVQTYTKLISAREIETRFGRDAISYDKLVLATGYFDHVNRLGVPGEDLPHVHHYFDEAHLSYGQDVVVIGGKNSAVEAALQLFRAGARVTIVYRGPIWPKSVKYWLRPDLENRIKAGEIHARLSSQVVEITARDVLVRGALGNEERIAATRIYPLIGFHPDVELFKRIGIAFDPETGRPEIDPDTLETTVSGIHVAGSVTAGTKISEIFIENGRFDGEKIFGSSAERQRAQDLYQGIRRETGE
;
A
#
# COMPACT_ATOMS: atom_id res chain seq x y z
N MET A 1 -40.14 37.16 -30.62
CA MET A 1 -40.68 36.03 -29.84
C MET A 1 -39.58 35.53 -28.92
N LEU A 2 -39.75 35.80 -27.63
CA LEU A 2 -38.88 35.38 -26.53
C LEU A 2 -39.23 33.91 -26.22
N LEU A 3 -38.32 32.95 -26.43
CA LEU A 3 -38.53 31.56 -26.02
C LEU A 3 -37.81 31.34 -24.69
N LEU A 4 -38.60 31.52 -23.64
CA LEU A 4 -38.28 31.22 -22.25
C LEU A 4 -38.26 29.68 -22.10
N VAL A 5 -37.08 29.07 -22.13
CA VAL A 5 -36.93 27.66 -21.70
C VAL A 5 -36.85 27.68 -20.18
N LEU A 6 -38.00 27.42 -19.53
CA LEU A 6 -38.05 27.07 -18.11
C LEU A 6 -37.30 25.75 -17.92
N ALA A 7 -36.05 25.82 -17.47
CA ALA A 7 -35.38 24.70 -16.84
C ALA A 7 -36.13 24.37 -15.54
N LEU A 8 -36.92 23.29 -15.56
CA LEU A 8 -37.44 22.66 -14.34
C LEU A 8 -36.22 22.31 -13.49
N ALA A 9 -36.02 23.02 -12.38
CA ALA A 9 -34.95 22.73 -11.44
C ALA A 9 -35.16 21.30 -10.90
N GLN A 10 -34.29 20.38 -11.29
CA GLN A 10 -34.31 19.01 -10.80
C GLN A 10 -34.16 19.04 -9.26
N ALA A 11 -35.00 18.27 -8.56
CA ALA A 11 -34.96 18.20 -7.11
C ALA A 11 -33.56 17.70 -6.65
N PRO A 12 -33.01 18.22 -5.54
CA PRO A 12 -31.73 17.73 -5.02
C PRO A 12 -31.76 16.23 -4.73
N ILE A 13 -30.66 15.54 -5.01
CA ILE A 13 -30.54 14.11 -4.83
C ILE A 13 -29.79 13.76 -3.54
N ALA A 14 -30.09 12.60 -2.96
CA ALA A 14 -29.27 11.98 -1.92
C ALA A 14 -28.30 10.97 -2.54
N LEU A 15 -27.02 11.03 -2.17
CA LEU A 15 -26.02 10.05 -2.62
C LEU A 15 -26.26 8.67 -1.98
N GLN A 16 -25.89 7.63 -2.73
CA GLN A 16 -25.86 6.23 -2.31
C GLN A 16 -24.58 5.58 -2.86
N PRO A 17 -23.99 4.58 -2.18
CA PRO A 17 -22.81 3.89 -2.70
C PRO A 17 -23.07 3.33 -4.11
N GLY A 18 -22.09 3.46 -5.02
CA GLY A 18 -22.21 3.01 -6.41
C GLY A 18 -23.16 3.82 -7.30
N MET A 19 -23.71 4.94 -6.83
CA MET A 19 -24.61 5.78 -7.62
C MET A 19 -23.93 6.30 -8.88
N VAL A 20 -24.61 6.15 -10.03
CA VAL A 20 -24.16 6.67 -11.33
C VAL A 20 -24.93 7.94 -11.67
N ILE A 21 -24.20 9.05 -11.85
CA ILE A 21 -24.71 10.36 -12.21
C ILE A 21 -24.37 10.62 -13.69
N THR A 22 -25.40 10.71 -14.53
CA THR A 22 -25.27 10.94 -15.98
C THR A 22 -25.85 12.25 -16.48
N GLN A 23 -26.38 13.07 -15.57
CA GLN A 23 -26.96 14.38 -15.87
C GLN A 23 -26.63 15.36 -14.74
N SER A 24 -26.72 16.65 -15.01
CA SER A 24 -26.42 17.68 -14.02
C SER A 24 -27.36 17.60 -12.81
N VAL A 25 -26.81 17.58 -11.60
CA VAL A 25 -27.57 17.43 -10.34
C VAL A 25 -27.04 18.34 -9.24
N ARG A 26 -27.89 18.53 -8.22
CA ARG A 26 -27.51 19.14 -6.94
C ARG A 26 -27.63 18.11 -5.84
N VAL A 27 -26.62 18.00 -4.99
CA VAL A 27 -26.64 17.07 -3.84
C VAL A 27 -27.29 17.75 -2.63
N ILE A 28 -27.94 16.96 -1.77
CA ILE A 28 -28.44 17.42 -0.47
C ILE A 28 -27.24 17.67 0.47
N PRO A 29 -27.07 18.87 1.06
CA PRO A 29 -25.92 19.16 1.91
C PRO A 29 -26.06 18.49 3.28
N LYS A 30 -25.36 17.37 3.46
CA LYS A 30 -25.20 16.65 4.74
C LYS A 30 -23.93 15.80 4.70
N THR A 31 -23.61 15.14 5.81
CA THR A 31 -22.59 14.10 5.86
C THR A 31 -23.13 12.77 5.32
N TYR A 32 -22.37 12.17 4.41
CA TYR A 32 -22.58 10.86 3.83
C TYR A 32 -21.42 9.96 4.23
N ARG A 33 -21.71 8.88 4.96
CA ARG A 33 -20.75 7.84 5.27
C ARG A 33 -20.92 6.72 4.26
N LEU A 34 -20.09 6.73 3.23
CA LEU A 34 -20.20 5.83 2.08
C LEU A 34 -18.93 4.98 2.03
N ALA A 35 -19.01 3.77 2.57
CA ALA A 35 -18.02 2.71 2.36
C ALA A 35 -18.39 1.90 1.10
N GLY A 36 -17.38 1.39 0.38
CA GLY A 36 -17.60 0.56 -0.81
C GLY A 36 -17.61 1.34 -2.14
N PRO A 37 -18.44 0.94 -3.12
CA PRO A 37 -18.32 1.43 -4.50
C PRO A 37 -18.44 2.97 -4.62
N PRO A 38 -17.61 3.60 -5.48
CA PRO A 38 -17.56 5.05 -5.63
C PRO A 38 -18.86 5.64 -6.21
N ILE A 39 -19.06 6.95 -6.02
CA ILE A 39 -20.00 7.70 -6.85
C ILE A 39 -19.39 7.84 -8.25
N ILE A 40 -20.09 7.37 -9.27
CA ILE A 40 -19.62 7.41 -10.66
C ILE A 40 -20.27 8.58 -11.39
N VAL A 41 -19.48 9.42 -12.04
CA VAL A 41 -19.94 10.50 -12.92
C VAL A 41 -19.46 10.22 -14.33
N ARG A 42 -20.37 10.20 -15.31
CA ARG A 42 -20.02 9.98 -16.72
C ARG A 42 -21.00 10.63 -17.67
N GLY A 43 -20.54 10.95 -18.87
CA GLY A 43 -21.32 11.63 -19.90
C GLY A 43 -20.79 13.04 -20.18
N ASP A 44 -21.51 13.79 -21.00
CA ASP A 44 -21.10 15.11 -21.44
C ASP A 44 -21.95 16.20 -20.77
N ASP A 45 -21.35 17.36 -20.50
CA ASP A 45 -22.02 18.54 -19.95
C ASP A 45 -22.69 18.31 -18.58
N VAL A 46 -22.06 17.48 -17.75
CA VAL A 46 -22.57 17.13 -16.40
C VAL A 46 -21.95 18.03 -15.33
N THR A 47 -22.79 18.73 -14.56
CA THR A 47 -22.38 19.45 -13.35
C THR A 47 -22.95 18.79 -12.11
N VAL A 48 -22.08 18.39 -11.19
CA VAL A 48 -22.46 17.90 -9.85
C VAL A 48 -22.07 18.97 -8.83
N ASP A 49 -23.07 19.69 -8.34
CA ASP A 49 -22.90 20.67 -7.24
C ASP A 49 -23.22 19.98 -5.90
N PHE A 50 -22.17 19.72 -5.12
CA PHE A 50 -22.28 19.06 -3.82
C PHE A 50 -22.82 20.00 -2.73
N ARG A 51 -22.81 21.32 -2.96
CA ARG A 51 -23.36 22.32 -2.03
C ARG A 51 -22.80 22.23 -0.60
N GLY A 52 -21.56 21.77 -0.44
CA GLY A 52 -20.92 21.55 0.86
C GLY A 52 -21.27 20.22 1.52
N ALA A 53 -21.84 19.26 0.78
CA ALA A 53 -22.01 17.90 1.27
C ALA A 53 -20.64 17.27 1.59
N THR A 54 -20.59 16.51 2.67
CA THR A 54 -19.39 15.81 3.14
C THR A 54 -19.49 14.32 2.85
N LEU A 55 -18.45 13.74 2.26
CA LEU A 55 -18.26 12.31 2.10
C LEU A 55 -17.17 11.88 3.09
N GLU A 56 -17.48 10.92 3.95
CA GLU A 56 -16.59 10.34 4.96
C GLU A 56 -16.34 8.87 4.65
N GLY A 57 -15.08 8.51 4.34
CA GLY A 57 -14.65 7.14 4.04
C GLY A 57 -14.28 6.31 5.27
N ILE A 58 -13.83 6.96 6.34
CA ILE A 58 -13.56 6.35 7.65
C ILE A 58 -14.07 7.24 8.77
N ASP A 59 -14.09 6.73 10.01
CA ASP A 59 -14.34 7.55 11.19
C ASP A 59 -13.29 8.67 11.29
N PRO A 60 -13.67 9.94 11.51
CA PRO A 60 -12.71 11.04 11.68
C PRO A 60 -11.71 10.86 12.84
N GLN A 61 -12.01 9.99 13.81
CA GLN A 61 -11.11 9.62 14.90
C GLN A 61 -10.22 8.41 14.57
N ALA A 62 -10.48 7.70 13.46
CA ALA A 62 -9.65 6.60 13.03
C ALA A 62 -8.33 7.11 12.45
N ASP A 63 -7.32 6.26 12.55
CA ASP A 63 -6.00 6.52 11.99
C ASP A 63 -6.08 6.65 10.46
N ARG A 64 -5.36 7.62 9.89
CA ARG A 64 -5.46 7.93 8.44
C ARG A 64 -4.89 6.83 7.54
N ASP A 65 -4.03 5.97 8.08
CA ASP A 65 -3.50 4.80 7.38
C ASP A 65 -4.56 3.72 7.17
N GLN A 66 -5.74 3.84 7.80
CA GLN A 66 -6.90 2.96 7.61
C GLN A 66 -7.81 3.38 6.46
N ALA A 67 -7.69 4.60 5.93
CA ALA A 67 -8.51 5.05 4.82
C ALA A 67 -8.38 4.14 3.58
N ARG A 68 -9.51 3.79 2.96
CA ARG A 68 -9.61 2.91 1.78
C ARG A 68 -10.48 3.59 0.71
N ASP A 69 -10.73 2.89 -0.39
CA ASP A 69 -11.70 3.28 -1.42
C ASP A 69 -11.43 4.59 -2.17
N THR A 70 -12.25 4.83 -3.18
CA THR A 70 -12.31 6.09 -3.94
C THR A 70 -13.67 6.73 -3.71
N ALA A 71 -13.74 8.02 -3.39
CA ALA A 71 -15.04 8.66 -3.13
C ALA A 71 -15.83 8.91 -4.41
N ILE A 72 -15.17 9.49 -5.42
CA ILE A 72 -15.78 9.85 -6.71
C ILE A 72 -14.90 9.35 -7.86
N VAL A 73 -15.50 8.64 -8.81
CA VAL A 73 -14.88 8.29 -10.09
C VAL A 73 -15.56 9.04 -11.22
N ILE A 74 -14.79 9.76 -12.02
CA ILE A 74 -15.22 10.36 -13.28
C ILE A 74 -14.74 9.44 -14.40
N ASP A 75 -15.69 8.74 -15.02
CA ASP A 75 -15.43 7.66 -15.98
C ASP A 75 -15.74 8.12 -17.40
N GLY A 76 -14.79 8.86 -17.97
CA GLY A 76 -14.88 9.45 -19.30
C GLY A 76 -15.89 10.59 -19.44
N GLY A 77 -15.99 11.11 -20.66
CA GLY A 77 -16.89 12.22 -21.02
C GLY A 77 -16.18 13.56 -21.18
N SER A 78 -16.96 14.61 -21.41
CA SER A 78 -16.48 15.95 -21.72
C SER A 78 -17.24 17.02 -20.92
N ASN A 79 -16.54 18.10 -20.54
CA ASN A 79 -17.13 19.26 -19.87
C ASN A 79 -17.83 18.93 -18.53
N ILE A 80 -17.27 17.97 -17.78
CA ILE A 80 -17.77 17.56 -16.46
C ILE A 80 -17.29 18.55 -15.39
N ARG A 81 -18.16 18.90 -14.44
CA ARG A 81 -17.85 19.81 -13.32
C ARG A 81 -18.21 19.19 -11.98
N ILE A 82 -17.24 19.09 -11.07
CA ILE A 82 -17.46 18.73 -9.66
C ILE A 82 -17.16 19.93 -8.79
N THR A 83 -18.15 20.37 -8.01
CA THR A 83 -18.00 21.59 -7.20
C THR A 83 -18.52 21.44 -5.78
N LYS A 84 -17.83 22.09 -4.83
CA LYS A 84 -18.24 22.24 -3.42
C LYS A 84 -18.41 20.92 -2.67
N ALA A 85 -17.58 19.91 -2.98
CA ALA A 85 -17.54 18.66 -2.23
C ALA A 85 -16.54 18.74 -1.07
N ASN A 86 -16.91 18.20 0.09
CA ASN A 86 -15.96 17.92 1.17
C ASN A 86 -15.74 16.40 1.20
N ILE A 87 -14.51 15.92 1.03
CA ILE A 87 -14.18 14.50 0.84
C ILE A 87 -13.01 14.13 1.75
N HIS A 88 -13.27 13.31 2.76
CA HIS A 88 -12.29 12.97 3.80
C HIS A 88 -12.25 11.46 4.07
N GLY A 89 -11.10 10.95 4.50
CA GLY A 89 -10.97 9.56 4.92
C GLY A 89 -11.01 8.53 3.79
N TYR A 90 -10.70 8.92 2.54
CA TYR A 90 -10.59 8.00 1.40
C TYR A 90 -9.14 7.80 0.97
N LYS A 91 -8.84 6.67 0.32
CA LYS A 91 -7.55 6.46 -0.34
C LYS A 91 -7.39 7.36 -1.56
N ILE A 92 -8.47 7.54 -2.32
CA ILE A 92 -8.54 8.53 -3.39
C ILE A 92 -9.80 9.38 -3.24
N GLY A 93 -9.65 10.71 -3.20
CA GLY A 93 -10.81 11.60 -3.13
C GLY A 93 -11.59 11.62 -4.44
N ILE A 94 -10.98 12.13 -5.50
CA ILE A 94 -11.55 12.18 -6.86
C ILE A 94 -10.58 11.51 -7.84
N LEU A 95 -11.05 10.50 -8.55
CA LEU A 95 -10.33 9.83 -9.63
C LEU A 95 -11.01 10.14 -10.97
N ALA A 96 -10.31 10.75 -11.93
CA ALA A 96 -10.83 10.98 -13.28
C ALA A 96 -10.02 10.20 -14.32
N ARG A 97 -10.71 9.55 -15.25
CA ARG A 97 -10.11 8.78 -16.35
C ARG A 97 -10.70 9.19 -17.69
N GLY A 98 -9.85 9.38 -18.70
CA GLY A 98 -10.29 9.57 -20.10
C GLY A 98 -11.25 10.75 -20.32
N THR A 99 -11.12 11.81 -19.52
CA THR A 99 -12.07 12.93 -19.47
C THR A 99 -11.50 14.15 -20.22
N ARG A 100 -12.36 14.93 -20.89
CA ARG A 100 -11.96 16.19 -21.54
C ARG A 100 -12.62 17.39 -20.86
N GLN A 101 -11.91 18.51 -20.78
CA GLN A 101 -12.44 19.77 -20.23
C GLN A 101 -13.02 19.60 -18.80
N LEU A 102 -12.28 18.93 -17.92
CA LEU A 102 -12.69 18.68 -16.54
C LEU A 102 -12.63 19.97 -15.71
N THR A 103 -13.66 20.26 -14.90
CA THR A 103 -13.61 21.33 -13.90
C THR A 103 -13.75 20.76 -12.49
N LEU A 104 -12.75 20.97 -11.64
CA LEU A 104 -12.83 20.71 -10.20
C LEU A 104 -12.71 22.03 -9.46
N ARG A 105 -13.76 22.43 -8.73
CA ARG A 105 -13.79 23.76 -8.10
C ARG A 105 -14.34 23.81 -6.69
N ASN A 106 -13.66 24.53 -5.80
CA ASN A 106 -14.09 24.75 -4.42
C ASN A 106 -14.30 23.44 -3.64
N ASN A 107 -13.50 22.41 -3.88
CA ASN A 107 -13.59 21.15 -3.15
C ASN A 107 -12.56 21.10 -2.02
N ASP A 108 -12.95 20.57 -0.86
CA ASP A 108 -12.03 20.25 0.23
C ASP A 108 -11.82 18.74 0.29
N LEU A 109 -10.61 18.29 0.00
CA LEU A 109 -10.19 16.90 -0.06
C LEU A 109 -9.10 16.58 0.99
N SER A 110 -9.14 17.30 2.11
CA SER A 110 -8.14 17.18 3.19
C SER A 110 -8.34 15.92 4.02
N GLY A 111 -7.30 15.48 4.74
CA GLY A 111 -7.42 14.34 5.66
C GLY A 111 -7.74 12.99 4.99
N ASN A 112 -7.41 12.84 3.72
CA ASN A 112 -7.43 11.55 3.02
C ASN A 112 -6.22 10.70 3.43
N TRP A 113 -6.14 9.47 2.89
CA TRP A 113 -5.16 8.45 3.29
C TRP A 113 -3.73 8.97 3.31
N LYS A 114 -2.98 8.54 4.34
CA LYS A 114 -1.52 8.66 4.41
C LYS A 114 -0.93 7.53 5.26
N PRO A 115 0.29 7.06 4.95
CA PRO A 115 0.97 6.05 5.74
C PRO A 115 1.49 6.66 7.05
N ARG A 116 1.77 5.79 8.04
CA ARG A 116 2.64 6.16 9.16
C ARG A 116 4.08 6.27 8.68
N LEU A 117 4.76 7.33 9.08
CA LEU A 117 6.17 7.58 8.79
C LEU A 117 7.07 7.01 9.88
N PHE A 118 8.27 6.59 9.47
CA PHE A 118 9.32 6.08 10.35
C PHE A 118 10.52 7.05 10.45
N SER A 119 10.63 7.98 9.52
CA SER A 119 11.63 9.04 9.49
C SER A 119 11.20 10.16 10.43
N LEU A 120 11.67 10.10 11.67
CA LEU A 120 11.33 11.01 12.76
C LEU A 120 12.52 11.88 13.14
N VAL A 121 12.36 12.72 14.16
CA VAL A 121 13.43 13.61 14.64
C VAL A 121 14.70 12.86 15.05
N GLU A 122 14.59 11.60 15.46
CA GLU A 122 15.72 10.78 15.90
C GLU A 122 16.48 10.06 14.79
N HIS A 123 15.85 9.78 13.64
CA HIS A 123 16.44 8.99 12.55
C HIS A 123 15.67 9.13 11.22
N GLU A 124 16.38 8.93 10.11
CA GLU A 124 15.78 8.64 8.80
C GLU A 124 15.55 7.15 8.63
N SER A 125 14.47 6.77 7.94
CA SER A 125 14.17 5.39 7.57
C SER A 125 14.10 5.24 6.04
N LEU A 126 14.72 4.19 5.51
CA LEU A 126 14.66 3.88 4.08
C LEU A 126 13.24 3.49 3.62
N VAL A 127 12.40 2.99 4.53
CA VAL A 127 10.98 2.66 4.26
C VAL A 127 10.18 3.87 3.78
N ASP A 128 10.58 5.08 4.16
CA ASP A 128 9.89 6.31 3.75
C ASP A 128 10.35 6.87 2.41
N TRP A 129 11.33 6.27 1.74
CA TRP A 129 11.74 6.74 0.42
C TRP A 129 10.66 6.46 -0.61
N LEU A 130 10.37 7.47 -1.44
CA LEU A 130 9.44 7.35 -2.55
C LEU A 130 10.16 6.93 -3.82
N SER A 131 9.44 6.21 -4.67
CA SER A 131 9.90 5.78 -5.99
C SER A 131 8.78 5.96 -7.00
N PHE A 132 9.11 6.58 -8.14
CA PHE A 132 8.15 7.09 -9.13
C PHE A 132 8.44 6.64 -10.58
N HIS A 133 9.39 5.72 -10.78
CA HIS A 133 9.99 5.44 -12.09
C HIS A 133 9.11 4.68 -13.07
N HIS A 134 8.07 3.98 -12.60
CA HIS A 134 7.35 2.97 -13.38
C HIS A 134 5.83 3.16 -13.40
N ASN A 135 5.37 4.42 -13.44
CA ASN A 135 3.95 4.74 -13.41
C ASN A 135 3.18 4.44 -14.72
N GLU A 136 3.86 3.99 -15.78
CA GLU A 136 3.21 3.28 -16.89
C GLU A 136 2.42 2.05 -16.40
N ASN A 137 2.80 1.49 -15.25
CA ASN A 137 2.12 0.38 -14.59
C ASN A 137 1.11 0.82 -13.52
N ASN A 138 0.73 2.11 -13.51
CA ASN A 138 -0.16 2.73 -12.52
C ASN A 138 0.33 2.61 -11.07
N GLU A 139 1.64 2.61 -10.86
CA GLU A 139 2.23 2.41 -9.56
C GLU A 139 1.84 3.51 -8.55
N TRP A 140 1.60 4.75 -9.01
CA TRP A 140 1.27 5.88 -8.15
C TRP A 140 -0.06 5.72 -7.43
N LEU A 141 -0.99 4.88 -7.94
CA LEU A 141 -2.23 4.55 -7.25
C LEU A 141 -1.98 3.93 -5.87
N ARG A 142 -0.82 3.29 -5.64
CA ARG A 142 -0.47 2.71 -4.33
C ARG A 142 -0.35 3.77 -3.24
N PHE A 143 0.08 4.98 -3.60
CA PHE A 143 0.30 6.10 -2.70
C PHE A 143 -0.99 6.88 -2.38
N GLY A 144 -2.11 6.64 -3.06
CA GLY A 144 -3.33 7.44 -2.87
C GLY A 144 -3.15 8.92 -3.26
N ALA A 145 -4.26 9.67 -3.29
CA ALA A 145 -4.25 11.09 -3.61
C ALA A 145 -5.59 11.76 -3.26
N ALA A 146 -5.58 13.05 -2.93
CA ALA A 146 -6.83 13.80 -2.93
C ALA A 146 -7.47 13.83 -4.32
N ILE A 147 -6.68 14.10 -5.37
CA ILE A 147 -7.13 14.10 -6.77
C ILE A 147 -6.15 13.29 -7.62
N TYR A 148 -6.67 12.34 -8.40
CA TYR A 148 -5.90 11.53 -9.35
C TYR A 148 -6.50 11.68 -10.74
N LEU A 149 -5.75 12.22 -11.69
CA LEU A 149 -6.15 12.43 -13.07
C LEU A 149 -5.33 11.52 -13.98
N GLN A 150 -6.02 10.76 -14.81
CA GLN A 150 -5.39 9.85 -15.76
C GLN A 150 -6.01 10.04 -17.14
N ASP A 151 -5.18 10.29 -18.15
CA ASP A 151 -5.63 10.48 -19.53
C ASP A 151 -6.67 11.62 -19.64
N VAL A 152 -6.46 12.73 -18.90
CA VAL A 152 -7.36 13.90 -18.89
C VAL A 152 -6.82 15.00 -19.80
N ALA A 153 -7.63 15.47 -20.75
CA ALA A 153 -7.23 16.49 -21.71
C ALA A 153 -7.99 17.82 -21.51
N GLY A 154 -7.26 18.82 -21.03
CA GLY A 154 -7.77 20.16 -20.78
C GLY A 154 -8.77 20.26 -19.63
N GLY A 155 -8.92 21.46 -19.10
CA GLY A 155 -9.78 21.71 -17.94
C GLY A 155 -9.22 22.74 -16.98
N GLU A 156 -9.90 22.90 -15.84
CA GLU A 156 -9.50 23.81 -14.78
C GLU A 156 -9.69 23.19 -13.39
N LEU A 157 -8.62 23.21 -12.59
CA LEU A 157 -8.63 22.88 -11.17
C LEU A 157 -8.39 24.17 -10.41
N ARG A 158 -9.41 24.65 -9.71
CA ARG A 158 -9.36 25.95 -9.02
C ARG A 158 -9.98 25.95 -7.64
N ASP A 159 -9.37 26.66 -6.71
CA ASP A 159 -9.91 26.89 -5.36
C ASP A 159 -10.12 25.57 -4.58
N ASN A 160 -9.34 24.52 -4.86
CA ASN A 160 -9.42 23.24 -4.13
C ASN A 160 -8.41 23.19 -2.98
N ARG A 161 -8.73 22.43 -1.94
CA ARG A 161 -7.87 22.22 -0.75
C ARG A 161 -7.57 20.73 -0.59
N ALA A 162 -6.31 20.36 -0.35
CA ALA A 162 -5.89 19.02 0.06
C ALA A 162 -4.72 19.14 1.04
N VAL A 163 -5.02 18.97 2.33
CA VAL A 163 -4.04 19.10 3.41
C VAL A 163 -4.01 17.87 4.29
N GLY A 164 -2.82 17.43 4.69
CA GLY A 164 -2.64 16.32 5.62
C GLY A 164 -2.92 14.94 5.03
N GLY A 165 -2.91 14.79 3.70
CA GLY A 165 -3.00 13.49 3.03
C GLY A 165 -1.62 12.97 2.60
N MET A 166 -1.60 11.90 1.81
CA MET A 166 -0.36 11.44 1.18
C MET A 166 0.03 12.33 0.00
N ASN A 167 -0.89 12.57 -0.92
CA ASN A 167 -0.63 13.42 -2.10
C ASN A 167 -1.82 14.35 -2.36
N GLY A 168 -1.55 15.57 -2.84
CA GLY A 168 -2.58 16.52 -3.26
C GLY A 168 -3.19 16.14 -4.61
N LEU A 169 -2.45 16.36 -5.69
CA LEU A 169 -2.91 16.16 -7.06
C LEU A 169 -1.90 15.36 -7.88
N LEU A 170 -2.32 14.25 -8.48
CA LEU A 170 -1.49 13.44 -9.38
C LEU A 170 -2.04 13.46 -10.80
N LEU A 171 -1.19 13.78 -11.78
CA LEU A 171 -1.47 13.80 -13.21
C LEU A 171 -0.69 12.69 -13.89
N VAL A 172 -1.38 11.87 -14.66
CA VAL A 172 -0.80 10.79 -15.45
C VAL A 172 -1.30 10.92 -16.88
N ARG A 173 -0.40 11.20 -17.83
CA ARG A 173 -0.74 11.42 -19.24
C ARG A 173 -1.90 12.41 -19.42
N SER A 174 -1.88 13.48 -18.62
CA SER A 174 -2.96 14.47 -18.60
C SER A 174 -2.38 15.81 -19.02
N ASP A 175 -2.95 16.41 -20.06
CA ASP A 175 -2.31 17.52 -20.77
C ASP A 175 -3.24 18.74 -20.87
N GLY A 176 -2.66 19.94 -20.90
CA GLY A 176 -3.38 21.18 -21.16
C GLY A 176 -4.28 21.68 -20.01
N LEU A 177 -4.04 21.25 -18.77
CA LEU A 177 -4.82 21.63 -17.60
C LEU A 177 -4.40 23.00 -17.05
N LYS A 178 -5.38 23.75 -16.53
CA LYS A 178 -5.14 24.99 -15.77
C LYS A 178 -5.31 24.71 -14.28
N ILE A 179 -4.22 24.68 -13.53
CA ILE A 179 -4.21 24.37 -12.10
C ILE A 179 -3.82 25.64 -11.35
N ARG A 180 -4.77 26.26 -10.66
CA ARG A 180 -4.54 27.57 -10.04
C ARG A 180 -5.32 27.83 -8.77
N ASP A 181 -4.79 28.69 -7.91
CA ASP A 181 -5.46 29.12 -6.68
C ASP A 181 -5.80 27.94 -5.73
N ASN A 182 -5.08 26.82 -5.81
CA ASN A 182 -5.29 25.65 -4.94
C ASN A 182 -4.34 25.66 -3.74
N ILE A 183 -4.72 24.93 -2.68
CA ILE A 183 -3.90 24.68 -1.49
C ILE A 183 -3.68 23.17 -1.38
N PHE A 184 -2.48 22.70 -1.78
CA PHE A 184 -2.08 21.30 -1.61
C PHE A 184 -0.83 21.24 -0.75
N SER A 185 -1.01 21.40 0.56
CA SER A 185 0.05 21.66 1.54
C SER A 185 0.05 20.64 2.66
N PHE A 186 1.17 20.46 3.35
CA PHE A 186 1.30 19.52 4.47
C PHE A 186 0.89 18.08 4.10
N ASN A 187 1.24 17.61 2.89
CA ASN A 187 1.08 16.22 2.54
C ASN A 187 2.39 15.45 2.79
N SER A 188 2.28 14.16 3.13
CA SER A 188 3.46 13.34 3.42
C SER A 188 4.29 13.01 2.17
N GLY A 189 3.71 13.12 0.98
CA GLY A 189 4.38 12.86 -0.29
C GLY A 189 4.45 14.11 -1.15
N LEU A 190 3.49 14.25 -2.07
CA LEU A 190 3.53 15.25 -3.12
C LEU A 190 2.43 16.31 -2.98
N GLY A 191 2.76 17.56 -3.26
CA GLY A 191 1.74 18.60 -3.48
C GLY A 191 1.04 18.37 -4.81
N ILE A 192 1.81 18.44 -5.90
CA ILE A 192 1.39 18.08 -7.26
C ILE A 192 2.43 17.14 -7.88
N GLY A 193 2.01 16.07 -8.55
CA GLY A 193 2.90 15.18 -9.31
C GLY A 193 2.45 15.00 -10.76
N LEU A 194 3.39 15.06 -11.70
CA LEU A 194 3.17 14.89 -13.14
C LEU A 194 3.97 13.69 -13.64
N TYR A 195 3.31 12.81 -14.36
CA TYR A 195 3.95 11.71 -15.08
C TYR A 195 3.50 11.72 -16.54
N ARG A 196 4.43 11.89 -17.48
CA ARG A 196 4.14 12.06 -18.92
C ARG A 196 3.04 13.07 -19.20
N SER A 197 3.02 14.18 -18.47
CA SER A 197 1.96 15.20 -18.52
C SER A 197 2.56 16.54 -18.97
N SER A 198 1.96 17.15 -19.99
CA SER A 198 2.54 18.23 -20.76
C SER A 198 1.57 19.36 -21.05
N ASP A 199 2.12 20.51 -21.41
CA ASP A 199 1.35 21.69 -21.81
C ASP A 199 0.40 22.22 -20.70
N ASP A 200 0.65 21.86 -19.43
CA ASP A 200 -0.12 22.31 -18.28
C ASP A 200 0.31 23.69 -17.79
N THR A 201 -0.63 24.45 -17.21
CA THR A 201 -0.38 25.74 -16.56
C THR A 201 -0.68 25.64 -15.07
N ILE A 202 0.37 25.62 -14.25
CA ILE A 202 0.34 25.51 -12.79
C ILE A 202 0.73 26.87 -12.20
N ILE A 203 -0.26 27.67 -11.81
CA ILE A 203 -0.04 29.07 -11.44
C ILE A 203 -0.72 29.45 -10.14
N HIS A 204 -0.01 30.18 -9.26
CA HIS A 204 -0.60 30.78 -8.07
C HIS A 204 -1.24 29.77 -7.10
N ASN A 205 -0.60 28.60 -6.92
CA ASN A 205 -0.97 27.60 -5.92
C ASN A 205 -0.08 27.71 -4.67
N ARG A 206 -0.59 27.25 -3.53
CA ARG A 206 0.21 27.04 -2.31
C ARG A 206 0.42 25.55 -2.11
N LEU A 207 1.65 25.11 -2.31
CA LEU A 207 2.08 23.73 -2.15
C LEU A 207 3.12 23.63 -1.02
N ASP A 208 2.97 24.39 0.07
CA ASP A 208 4.00 24.40 1.12
C ASP A 208 3.99 23.11 1.97
N TYR A 209 5.16 22.72 2.50
CA TYR A 209 5.35 21.63 3.46
C TYR A 209 4.93 20.24 2.95
N ASN A 210 5.08 19.94 1.65
CA ASN A 210 4.92 18.56 1.18
C ASN A 210 6.23 17.80 1.39
N VAL A 211 6.33 17.21 2.57
CA VAL A 211 7.56 16.59 3.07
C VAL A 211 7.24 15.35 3.88
N ARG A 212 8.05 14.31 3.71
CA ARG A 212 8.21 13.24 4.69
C ARG A 212 9.63 13.26 5.23
N GLY A 213 9.74 12.87 6.49
CA GLY A 213 10.95 12.91 7.28
C GLY A 213 11.30 14.25 7.88
N TYR A 214 11.75 14.19 9.13
CA TYR A 214 12.33 15.34 9.80
C TYR A 214 13.71 15.64 9.22
N SER A 215 13.95 16.86 8.74
CA SER A 215 15.20 17.21 8.07
C SER A 215 16.00 18.31 8.79
N HIS A 216 15.36 19.13 9.63
CA HIS A 216 16.06 20.29 10.18
C HIS A 216 17.30 19.89 11.03
N ARG A 217 18.47 20.48 10.73
CA ARG A 217 19.80 20.28 11.37
C ARG A 217 20.46 18.91 11.23
N PHE A 218 19.68 17.83 11.19
CA PHE A 218 20.22 16.47 11.26
C PHE A 218 20.34 15.83 9.87
N TYR A 219 19.35 16.02 9.02
CA TYR A 219 19.20 15.29 7.76
C TYR A 219 18.90 16.23 6.61
N THR A 220 19.64 16.19 5.52
CA THR A 220 19.42 17.12 4.39
C THR A 220 18.76 16.42 3.21
N ARG A 221 17.69 15.65 3.48
CA ARG A 221 16.96 14.85 2.49
C ARG A 221 15.47 14.82 2.85
N GLY A 222 14.62 14.86 1.82
CA GLY A 222 13.16 14.81 1.95
C GLY A 222 12.57 13.45 1.55
N GLN A 223 13.41 12.41 1.45
CA GLN A 223 13.01 11.06 1.02
C GLN A 223 12.13 11.04 -0.23
N ASP A 224 12.55 11.81 -1.24
CA ASP A 224 11.90 11.98 -2.55
C ASP A 224 10.44 12.50 -2.50
N SER A 225 10.06 13.18 -1.42
CA SER A 225 8.88 14.06 -1.42
C SER A 225 9.17 15.38 -2.12
N ALA A 226 8.12 16.04 -2.63
CA ALA A 226 8.25 17.32 -3.31
C ALA A 226 6.95 18.13 -3.29
N ASP A 227 7.07 19.45 -3.29
CA ASP A 227 5.94 20.34 -3.46
C ASP A 227 5.37 20.21 -4.89
N LEU A 228 6.25 20.10 -5.88
CA LEU A 228 5.92 19.76 -7.26
C LEU A 228 6.90 18.72 -7.85
N LEU A 229 6.38 17.59 -8.32
CA LEU A 229 7.14 16.55 -9.03
C LEU A 229 6.81 16.57 -10.53
N LEU A 230 7.83 16.57 -11.39
CA LEU A 230 7.72 16.36 -12.83
C LEU A 230 8.58 15.16 -13.23
N PHE A 231 7.93 14.12 -13.71
CA PHE A 231 8.58 12.86 -14.02
C PHE A 231 8.30 12.44 -15.46
N GLU A 232 9.26 11.69 -16.03
CA GLU A 232 9.11 10.92 -17.26
C GLU A 232 8.49 11.74 -18.41
N GLN A 233 9.33 12.47 -19.16
CA GLN A 233 8.91 13.19 -20.38
C GLN A 233 7.74 14.19 -20.18
N SER A 234 7.60 14.74 -18.97
CA SER A 234 6.67 15.85 -18.70
C SER A 234 7.28 17.16 -19.20
N ALA A 235 6.70 17.76 -20.24
CA ALA A 235 7.34 18.82 -21.01
C ALA A 235 6.39 20.00 -21.29
N ARG A 236 6.97 21.17 -21.61
CA ARG A 236 6.21 22.38 -22.00
C ARG A 236 5.21 22.88 -20.95
N ASN A 237 5.44 22.57 -19.68
CA ASN A 237 4.59 23.05 -18.59
C ASN A 237 5.02 24.45 -18.14
N VAL A 238 4.05 25.27 -17.73
CA VAL A 238 4.28 26.59 -17.15
C VAL A 238 3.98 26.53 -15.65
N VAL A 239 5.01 26.66 -14.83
CA VAL A 239 4.91 26.69 -13.36
C VAL A 239 5.28 28.09 -12.89
N ALA A 240 4.30 28.89 -12.48
CA ALA A 240 4.54 30.29 -12.19
C ALA A 240 3.86 30.80 -10.91
N LEU A 241 4.54 31.71 -10.20
CA LEU A 241 3.97 32.45 -9.07
C LEU A 241 3.39 31.55 -7.96
N ASN A 242 3.88 30.32 -7.80
CA ASN A 242 3.48 29.40 -6.74
C ASN A 242 4.31 29.63 -5.48
N SER A 243 3.76 29.20 -4.34
CA SER A 243 4.50 28.96 -3.10
C SER A 243 4.75 27.45 -3.00
N LEU A 244 6.01 27.06 -2.96
CA LEU A 244 6.54 25.69 -3.03
C LEU A 244 7.63 25.57 -1.95
N THR A 245 7.30 25.98 -0.72
CA THR A 245 8.30 26.12 0.34
C THR A 245 8.25 24.95 1.31
N HIS A 246 9.39 24.63 1.92
CA HIS A 246 9.47 23.62 2.98
C HIS A 246 9.12 22.17 2.59
N GLY A 247 8.98 21.87 1.29
CA GLY A 247 8.88 20.49 0.81
C GLY A 247 10.18 19.71 0.91
N GLY A 248 10.15 18.44 0.51
CA GLY A 248 11.36 17.65 0.31
C GLY A 248 12.28 18.36 -0.68
N ASP A 249 11.81 18.46 -1.91
CA ASP A 249 12.20 19.45 -2.92
C ASP A 249 11.06 20.45 -3.17
N GLY A 250 11.39 21.69 -3.57
CA GLY A 250 10.37 22.63 -4.03
C GLY A 250 9.84 22.22 -5.41
N ILE A 251 10.74 22.00 -6.36
CA ILE A 251 10.44 21.40 -7.66
C ILE A 251 11.41 20.24 -7.88
N PHE A 252 10.90 19.04 -8.04
CA PHE A 252 11.67 17.86 -8.39
C PHE A 252 11.36 17.45 -9.83
N LEU A 253 12.30 17.66 -10.74
CA LEU A 253 12.21 17.23 -12.13
C LEU A 253 13.26 16.18 -12.46
N TRP A 254 12.79 15.05 -12.98
CA TRP A 254 13.64 13.99 -13.52
C TRP A 254 13.15 13.54 -14.90
N ALA A 255 14.10 13.40 -15.82
CA ALA A 255 13.82 13.21 -17.24
C ALA A 255 13.01 11.95 -17.57
N GLY A 256 13.20 10.87 -16.81
CA GLY A 256 12.51 9.60 -17.04
C GLY A 256 13.45 8.42 -17.26
N GLN A 257 12.95 7.21 -16.95
CA GLN A 257 13.68 5.97 -17.16
C GLN A 257 13.88 5.73 -18.66
N THR A 258 12.90 6.13 -19.47
CA THR A 258 13.05 6.09 -20.94
C THR A 258 14.27 6.89 -21.39
N THR A 259 14.50 8.08 -20.82
CA THR A 259 15.66 8.89 -21.16
C THR A 259 16.95 8.29 -20.62
N MET A 260 16.93 7.71 -19.42
CA MET A 260 18.09 7.02 -18.87
C MET A 260 18.51 5.78 -19.68
N ASP A 261 17.54 5.06 -20.22
CA ASP A 261 17.81 3.82 -20.98
C ASP A 261 18.18 4.10 -22.43
N SER A 262 17.45 5.00 -23.09
CA SER A 262 17.57 5.22 -24.54
C SER A 262 18.38 6.46 -24.93
N GLY A 263 18.61 7.38 -24.00
CA GLY A 263 19.07 8.74 -24.29
C GLY A 263 18.04 9.61 -25.01
N VAL A 264 16.85 9.13 -25.36
CA VAL A 264 15.87 9.93 -26.11
C VAL A 264 14.86 10.58 -25.16
N GLY A 265 14.37 11.77 -25.54
CA GLY A 265 13.31 12.48 -24.83
C GLY A 265 13.83 13.41 -23.74
N GLY A 266 13.14 13.40 -22.60
CA GLY A 266 13.45 14.20 -21.41
C GLY A 266 12.29 15.09 -20.98
N ALA A 267 12.35 15.56 -19.74
CA ALA A 267 11.39 16.52 -19.19
C ALA A 267 11.84 17.95 -19.53
N ASN A 268 11.64 18.32 -20.79
CA ASN A 268 12.22 19.52 -21.38
C ASN A 268 11.20 20.64 -21.59
N ASP A 269 11.73 21.84 -21.83
CA ASP A 269 10.98 23.03 -22.25
C ASP A 269 9.93 23.48 -21.22
N ASN A 270 10.12 23.15 -19.94
CA ASN A 270 9.30 23.66 -18.85
C ASN A 270 9.81 25.04 -18.42
N LEU A 271 8.86 25.92 -18.05
CA LEU A 271 9.13 27.26 -17.53
C LEU A 271 8.80 27.32 -16.03
N PHE A 272 9.81 27.56 -15.21
CA PHE A 272 9.69 27.80 -13.77
C PHE A 272 9.90 29.28 -13.49
N TYR A 273 8.80 30.03 -13.33
CA TYR A 273 8.83 31.49 -13.31
C TYR A 273 8.31 32.09 -11.99
N ALA A 274 9.17 32.85 -11.30
CA ALA A 274 8.80 33.66 -10.15
C ALA A 274 8.13 32.90 -8.98
N ASN A 275 8.41 31.61 -8.81
CA ASN A 275 7.97 30.80 -7.69
C ASN A 275 8.79 31.12 -6.42
N ASP A 276 8.27 30.74 -5.26
CA ASP A 276 9.03 30.65 -4.02
C ASP A 276 9.30 29.18 -3.72
N VAL A 277 10.55 28.74 -3.86
CA VAL A 277 11.01 27.37 -3.61
C VAL A 277 11.92 27.30 -2.38
N SER A 278 11.73 28.22 -1.44
CA SER A 278 12.60 28.38 -0.28
C SER A 278 12.41 27.27 0.76
N TYR A 279 13.46 27.03 1.51
CA TYR A 279 13.50 26.19 2.70
C TYR A 279 13.19 24.71 2.43
N ALA A 280 13.30 24.27 1.17
CA ALA A 280 13.26 22.86 0.83
C ALA A 280 14.34 22.09 1.60
N THR A 281 14.04 20.85 1.97
CA THR A 281 14.97 20.03 2.75
C THR A 281 16.24 19.69 1.98
N ALA A 282 16.10 19.47 0.67
CA ALA A 282 17.16 19.22 -0.29
C ALA A 282 17.23 20.36 -1.31
N ASN A 283 16.46 20.33 -2.40
CA ASN A 283 16.62 21.26 -3.52
C ASN A 283 15.45 22.25 -3.61
N GLY A 284 15.75 23.53 -3.85
CA GLY A 284 14.72 24.47 -4.30
C GLY A 284 14.16 24.03 -5.66
N VAL A 285 15.06 23.83 -6.63
CA VAL A 285 14.74 23.20 -7.92
C VAL A 285 15.76 22.11 -8.22
N GLU A 286 15.31 20.87 -8.37
CA GLU A 286 16.03 19.81 -9.04
C GLU A 286 15.55 19.71 -10.49
N ALA A 287 16.48 19.79 -11.44
CA ALA A 287 16.19 19.67 -12.87
C ALA A 287 17.31 18.89 -13.57
N THR A 288 17.20 17.56 -13.54
CA THR A 288 18.25 16.66 -14.04
C THR A 288 17.97 16.19 -15.46
N PHE A 289 19.04 15.89 -16.22
CA PHE A 289 19.02 15.30 -17.57
C PHE A 289 18.08 16.02 -18.56
N SER A 290 17.96 17.34 -18.45
CA SER A 290 16.91 18.11 -19.14
C SER A 290 17.32 19.54 -19.50
N ARG A 291 16.54 20.14 -20.40
CA ARG A 291 16.61 21.55 -20.81
C ARG A 291 15.38 22.31 -20.34
N ASN A 292 15.54 23.34 -19.51
CA ASN A 292 14.42 24.13 -18.98
C ASN A 292 14.74 25.64 -18.79
N GLU A 293 13.72 26.45 -18.51
CA GLU A 293 13.85 27.87 -18.15
C GLU A 293 13.52 28.08 -16.65
N ILE A 294 14.51 28.46 -15.83
CA ILE A 294 14.40 28.71 -14.38
C ILE A 294 14.62 30.21 -14.12
N ILE A 295 13.53 30.95 -13.99
CA ILE A 295 13.56 32.41 -14.13
C ILE A 295 12.89 33.12 -12.95
N GLY A 296 13.60 34.03 -12.28
CA GLY A 296 13.01 34.96 -11.31
C GLY A 296 12.53 34.34 -10.00
N ASN A 297 12.88 33.08 -9.70
CA ASN A 297 12.43 32.37 -8.51
C ASN A 297 13.17 32.85 -7.24
N ARG A 298 12.51 32.72 -6.08
CA ARG A 298 13.10 32.89 -4.75
C ARG A 298 13.49 31.52 -4.22
N ALA A 299 14.77 31.32 -3.89
CA ALA A 299 15.30 30.03 -3.44
C ALA A 299 16.26 30.23 -2.25
N TRP A 300 15.71 30.23 -1.04
CA TRP A 300 16.46 30.56 0.19
C TRP A 300 16.61 29.36 1.12
N GLY A 301 17.76 29.23 1.79
CA GLY A 301 17.94 28.34 2.94
C GLY A 301 17.86 26.83 2.67
N SER A 302 18.01 26.39 1.42
CA SER A 302 18.01 24.98 1.01
C SER A 302 19.43 24.38 0.98
N GLU A 303 19.56 23.07 0.82
CA GLU A 303 20.86 22.44 0.52
C GLU A 303 21.37 22.95 -0.85
N TYR A 304 20.49 22.93 -1.86
CA TYR A 304 20.73 23.53 -3.15
C TYR A 304 19.61 24.51 -3.51
N GLY A 305 19.96 25.70 -4.00
CA GLY A 305 18.98 26.57 -4.66
C GLY A 305 18.51 25.93 -5.97
N VAL A 306 19.46 25.51 -6.81
CA VAL A 306 19.25 24.67 -8.00
C VAL A 306 20.24 23.50 -8.01
N TRP A 307 19.73 22.29 -8.21
CA TRP A 307 20.49 21.09 -8.57
C TRP A 307 20.17 20.72 -10.03
N GLY A 308 21.16 20.87 -10.92
CA GLY A 308 20.98 20.70 -12.37
C GLY A 308 21.83 19.58 -12.96
N GLY A 309 21.99 18.44 -12.29
CA GLY A 309 22.82 17.33 -12.79
C GLY A 309 22.46 16.92 -14.23
N TYR A 310 23.44 16.89 -15.12
CA TYR A 310 23.29 16.61 -16.56
C TYR A 310 22.33 17.54 -17.30
N SER A 311 21.99 18.70 -16.73
CA SER A 311 21.20 19.71 -17.43
C SER A 311 21.94 20.25 -18.65
N TYR A 312 21.21 20.54 -19.71
CA TYR A 312 21.77 21.12 -20.93
C TYR A 312 20.88 22.22 -21.47
N ASP A 313 21.47 23.22 -22.13
CA ASP A 313 20.76 24.37 -22.71
C ASP A 313 19.78 25.06 -21.72
N THR A 314 19.99 24.90 -20.41
CA THR A 314 19.08 25.40 -19.37
C THR A 314 19.41 26.85 -19.06
N GLU A 315 18.38 27.68 -19.00
CA GLU A 315 18.49 29.10 -18.65
C GLU A 315 18.13 29.31 -17.17
N ILE A 316 19.09 29.72 -16.35
CA ILE A 316 18.91 30.08 -14.94
C ILE A 316 19.11 31.59 -14.81
N ILE A 317 18.01 32.36 -14.84
CA ILE A 317 18.06 33.81 -15.04
C ILE A 317 17.28 34.59 -13.97
N GLY A 318 17.93 35.57 -13.32
CA GLY A 318 17.22 36.55 -12.49
C GLY A 318 16.70 36.02 -11.15
N ASN A 319 17.14 34.84 -10.69
CA ASN A 319 16.70 34.23 -9.44
C ASN A 319 17.39 34.88 -8.22
N ASP A 320 16.76 34.79 -7.05
CA ASP A 320 17.25 35.30 -5.77
C ASP A 320 17.59 34.14 -4.82
N PHE A 321 18.88 33.81 -4.77
CA PHE A 321 19.47 32.78 -3.91
C PHE A 321 20.01 33.38 -2.62
N ARG A 322 19.62 32.85 -1.46
CA ARG A 322 20.11 33.33 -0.17
C ARG A 322 20.31 32.23 0.85
N GLY A 323 21.46 32.25 1.53
CA GLY A 323 21.72 31.37 2.67
C GLY A 323 21.64 29.86 2.36
N ASN A 324 21.78 29.47 1.10
CA ASN A 324 21.82 28.06 0.71
C ASN A 324 23.22 27.48 1.01
N ARG A 325 23.32 26.17 1.14
CA ARG A 325 24.65 25.53 1.15
C ARG A 325 25.31 25.70 -0.22
N THR A 326 24.57 25.45 -1.30
CA THR A 326 25.00 25.83 -2.65
C THR A 326 23.88 26.57 -3.38
N GLY A 327 24.15 27.72 -3.99
CA GLY A 327 23.17 28.45 -4.78
C GLY A 327 22.77 27.67 -6.04
N ILE A 328 23.72 27.42 -6.94
CA ILE A 328 23.54 26.58 -8.13
C ILE A 328 24.62 25.50 -8.14
N ALA A 329 24.21 24.23 -8.26
CA ALA A 329 25.09 23.08 -8.46
C ALA A 329 24.73 22.38 -9.78
N ILE A 330 25.70 22.26 -10.68
CA ILE A 330 25.52 21.54 -11.94
C ILE A 330 26.68 20.56 -12.12
N GLU A 331 26.33 19.29 -12.08
CA GLU A 331 27.18 18.17 -12.44
C GLU A 331 26.98 17.82 -13.93
N HIS A 332 28.04 17.53 -14.68
CA HIS A 332 27.98 17.05 -16.07
C HIS A 332 27.13 17.92 -17.05
N GLY A 333 26.94 19.20 -16.74
CA GLY A 333 26.07 20.08 -17.52
C GLY A 333 26.70 20.71 -18.77
N GLN A 334 25.86 21.08 -19.73
CA GLN A 334 26.29 21.50 -21.06
C GLN A 334 25.55 22.73 -21.57
N ASP A 335 26.27 23.71 -22.10
CA ASP A 335 25.68 24.84 -22.84
C ASP A 335 24.67 25.68 -22.01
N ASN A 336 24.73 25.58 -20.67
CA ASN A 336 23.82 26.25 -19.74
C ASN A 336 24.13 27.74 -19.57
N ILE A 337 23.09 28.55 -19.34
CA ILE A 337 23.19 30.00 -19.11
C ILE A 337 22.82 30.31 -17.66
N ILE A 338 23.73 30.96 -16.93
CA ILE A 338 23.52 31.43 -15.55
C ILE A 338 23.69 32.95 -15.55
N ALA A 339 22.59 33.69 -15.56
CA ALA A 339 22.66 35.14 -15.75
C ALA A 339 21.78 35.97 -14.80
N SER A 340 22.29 37.13 -14.40
CA SER A 340 21.53 38.14 -13.64
C SER A 340 20.92 37.64 -12.31
N ASN A 341 21.41 36.53 -11.76
CA ASN A 341 20.96 36.02 -10.47
C ASN A 341 21.64 36.78 -9.33
N ARG A 342 20.96 36.85 -8.18
CA ARG A 342 21.54 37.33 -6.92
C ARG A 342 21.88 36.14 -6.03
N PHE A 343 23.07 36.16 -5.45
CA PHE A 343 23.55 35.21 -4.46
C PHE A 343 23.96 35.95 -3.20
N ASP A 344 23.28 35.71 -2.08
CA ASP A 344 23.49 36.40 -0.81
C ASP A 344 23.76 35.40 0.32
N ARG A 345 25.01 35.36 0.79
CA ARG A 345 25.48 34.50 1.90
C ARG A 345 25.24 33.00 1.68
N ASP A 346 25.27 32.53 0.44
CA ASP A 346 25.39 31.11 0.16
C ASP A 346 26.80 30.62 0.57
N SER A 347 26.93 29.36 1.04
CA SER A 347 28.26 28.81 1.33
C SER A 347 29.07 28.63 0.04
N THR A 348 28.44 28.17 -1.04
CA THR A 348 28.98 28.23 -2.41
C THR A 348 27.93 28.82 -3.34
N ALA A 349 28.20 29.92 -4.04
CA ALA A 349 27.20 30.49 -4.94
C ALA A 349 27.00 29.63 -6.20
N ILE A 350 28.08 29.28 -6.91
CA ILE A 350 28.01 28.43 -8.11
C ILE A 350 29.04 27.30 -8.03
N ARG A 351 28.60 26.07 -8.27
CA ARG A 351 29.44 24.86 -8.34
C ARG A 351 29.20 24.10 -9.64
N LEU A 352 30.24 23.94 -10.45
CA LEU A 352 30.21 23.24 -11.75
C LEU A 352 31.24 22.11 -11.77
N TRP A 353 30.84 20.89 -12.09
CA TRP A 353 31.82 19.80 -12.22
C TRP A 353 31.41 18.67 -13.15
N ALA A 354 32.37 17.80 -13.46
CA ALA A 354 32.14 16.46 -14.00
C ALA A 354 33.05 15.46 -13.24
N ASP A 355 32.57 14.25 -13.01
CA ASP A 355 33.39 13.15 -12.53
C ASP A 355 34.19 12.52 -13.67
N SER A 356 35.35 11.95 -13.34
CA SER A 356 36.26 11.36 -14.33
C SER A 356 35.86 9.95 -14.78
N ILE A 357 34.93 9.31 -14.04
CA ILE A 357 34.44 7.96 -14.30
C ILE A 357 32.92 8.02 -14.13
N GLU A 358 32.20 7.62 -15.18
CA GLU A 358 30.73 7.59 -15.18
C GLU A 358 30.23 6.16 -14.92
N PRO A 359 29.02 5.99 -14.33
CA PRO A 359 28.45 4.67 -14.10
C PRO A 359 28.33 3.88 -15.41
N SER A 360 29.07 2.77 -15.53
CA SER A 360 29.14 1.98 -16.77
C SER A 360 27.83 1.29 -17.14
N ASP A 361 26.96 1.12 -16.16
CA ASP A 361 25.64 0.51 -16.26
C ASP A 361 24.60 1.45 -16.90
N TRP A 362 24.77 2.76 -16.83
CA TRP A 362 23.79 3.72 -17.36
C TRP A 362 23.75 3.76 -18.89
N GLY A 363 22.54 3.91 -19.46
CA GLY A 363 22.32 4.08 -20.90
C GLY A 363 22.65 5.50 -21.36
N TYR A 364 22.29 6.52 -20.57
CA TYR A 364 22.40 7.93 -20.96
C TYR A 364 23.82 8.35 -21.40
N PRO A 365 24.90 8.08 -20.64
CA PRO A 365 26.28 8.34 -21.09
C PRO A 365 26.70 7.64 -22.39
N LYS A 366 26.06 6.52 -22.74
CA LYS A 366 26.37 5.78 -23.97
C LYS A 366 25.78 6.46 -25.21
N HIS A 367 24.78 7.32 -25.01
CA HIS A 367 24.04 7.99 -26.07
C HIS A 367 24.29 9.50 -26.12
N HIS A 368 24.81 10.09 -25.05
CA HIS A 368 25.08 11.52 -24.94
C HIS A 368 26.53 11.83 -24.60
N GLU A 369 26.99 12.98 -25.08
CA GLU A 369 28.14 13.62 -24.45
C GLU A 369 27.74 14.10 -23.05
N THR A 370 28.61 13.91 -22.08
CA THR A 370 28.36 14.17 -20.65
C THR A 370 29.44 15.05 -20.04
N ARG A 371 30.41 15.52 -20.82
CA ARG A 371 31.43 16.44 -20.33
C ARG A 371 30.78 17.73 -19.84
N SER A 372 31.23 18.23 -18.69
CA SER A 372 30.83 19.56 -18.22
C SER A 372 31.46 20.63 -19.14
N ARG A 373 30.65 21.38 -19.89
CA ARG A 373 31.17 22.37 -20.86
C ARG A 373 30.25 23.55 -21.16
N ASN A 374 30.84 24.62 -21.68
CA ASN A 374 30.18 25.72 -22.40
C ASN A 374 29.18 26.55 -21.58
N TYR A 375 29.50 26.85 -20.33
CA TYR A 375 28.64 27.66 -19.47
C TYR A 375 28.80 29.15 -19.75
N GLN A 376 27.69 29.89 -19.72
CA GLN A 376 27.67 31.35 -19.82
C GLN A 376 27.30 31.96 -18.46
N LEU A 377 28.24 32.58 -17.76
CA LEU A 377 28.01 33.19 -16.43
C LEU A 377 28.05 34.72 -16.55
N ARG A 378 26.89 35.38 -16.50
CA ARG A 378 26.79 36.81 -16.88
C ARG A 378 25.98 37.65 -15.91
N GLY A 379 26.54 38.77 -15.46
CA GLY A 379 25.79 39.80 -14.71
C GLY A 379 25.20 39.33 -13.37
N ASN A 380 25.69 38.23 -12.79
CA ASN A 380 25.26 37.76 -11.47
C ASN A 380 25.84 38.65 -10.35
N GLU A 381 25.06 38.87 -9.30
CA GLU A 381 25.44 39.62 -8.11
C GLU A 381 25.82 38.66 -6.97
N PHE A 382 26.97 38.89 -6.33
CA PHE A 382 27.46 38.05 -5.23
C PHE A 382 27.71 38.90 -3.99
N ILE A 383 27.02 38.58 -2.89
CA ILE A 383 27.06 39.33 -1.64
C ILE A 383 27.40 38.37 -0.49
N GLY A 384 28.58 38.49 0.10
CA GLY A 384 28.92 37.76 1.33
C GLY A 384 28.97 36.22 1.22
N ASN A 385 29.06 35.65 0.02
CA ASN A 385 29.22 34.21 -0.19
C ASN A 385 30.62 33.73 0.23
N HIS A 386 30.74 32.55 0.84
CA HIS A 386 32.06 32.04 1.23
C HIS A 386 32.89 31.62 0.00
N THR A 387 32.27 30.93 -0.96
CA THR A 387 32.86 30.59 -2.25
C THR A 387 31.96 31.11 -3.36
N VAL A 388 32.46 31.98 -4.24
CA VAL A 388 31.67 32.50 -5.37
C VAL A 388 31.52 31.46 -6.47
N LEU A 389 32.63 30.84 -6.88
CA LEU A 389 32.65 29.92 -8.01
C LEU A 389 33.60 28.77 -7.71
N SER A 390 33.09 27.53 -7.78
CA SER A 390 33.85 26.29 -7.67
C SER A 390 33.69 25.50 -8.97
N VAL A 391 34.79 25.23 -9.66
CA VAL A 391 34.80 24.60 -10.99
C VAL A 391 35.81 23.47 -11.03
N ARG A 392 35.39 22.28 -11.46
CA ARG A 392 36.26 21.10 -11.64
C ARG A 392 35.92 20.40 -12.96
N ASN A 393 36.92 19.92 -13.70
CA ASN A 393 36.70 19.14 -14.95
C ASN A 393 35.67 19.77 -15.91
N THR A 394 35.70 21.10 -16.04
CA THR A 394 34.73 21.86 -16.83
C THR A 394 35.47 22.72 -17.85
N THR A 395 34.99 22.77 -19.08
CA THR A 395 35.61 23.52 -20.18
C THR A 395 34.67 24.59 -20.75
N GLY A 396 35.20 25.61 -21.43
CA GLY A 396 34.35 26.60 -22.13
C GLY A 396 33.53 27.50 -21.20
N LEU A 397 34.14 28.05 -20.13
CA LEU A 397 33.48 29.00 -19.24
C LEU A 397 33.56 30.43 -19.83
N ASP A 398 32.44 31.00 -20.25
CA ASP A 398 32.34 32.38 -20.76
C ASP A 398 31.78 33.33 -19.69
N THR A 399 32.59 34.31 -19.30
CA THR A 399 32.22 35.37 -18.34
C THR A 399 32.21 36.78 -18.96
N LEU A 400 32.59 36.92 -20.24
CA LEU A 400 32.90 38.22 -20.86
C LEU A 400 31.87 38.66 -21.91
N ALA A 401 31.06 37.76 -22.45
CA ALA A 401 30.05 38.13 -23.44
C ALA A 401 28.88 38.93 -22.84
N PRO A 402 28.28 39.86 -23.60
CA PRO A 402 27.16 40.68 -23.14
C PRO A 402 25.90 39.85 -22.88
N VAL A 403 25.09 40.28 -21.90
CA VAL A 403 23.79 39.68 -21.59
C VAL A 403 22.84 39.88 -22.78
N ARG A 404 22.50 38.80 -23.51
CA ARG A 404 21.60 38.84 -24.68
C ARG A 404 20.13 38.98 -24.31
N ARG A 405 19.73 38.48 -23.14
CA ARG A 405 18.36 38.49 -22.62
C ARG A 405 18.38 39.15 -21.23
N PRO A 406 17.93 40.41 -21.08
CA PRO A 406 17.90 41.07 -19.78
C PRO A 406 16.96 40.30 -18.83
N PRO A 407 17.20 40.35 -17.50
CA PRO A 407 16.32 39.70 -16.55
C PRO A 407 14.88 40.20 -16.78
N PRO A 408 13.89 39.30 -16.88
CA PRO A 408 12.53 39.71 -17.13
C PRO A 408 12.07 40.63 -16.00
N ARG A 409 11.36 41.71 -16.35
CA ARG A 409 10.70 42.54 -15.34
C ARG A 409 9.76 41.65 -14.55
N MET A 410 10.02 41.54 -13.24
CA MET A 410 9.09 40.91 -12.31
C MET A 410 7.72 41.56 -12.49
N PHE A 411 6.66 40.76 -12.63
CA PHE A 411 5.30 41.30 -12.66
C PHE A 411 5.04 42.04 -11.34
N THR A 412 4.95 43.37 -11.44
CA THR A 412 4.58 44.20 -10.30
C THR A 412 3.05 44.17 -10.20
N GLY A 413 2.51 43.66 -9.09
CA GLY A 413 1.07 43.67 -8.81
C GLY A 413 0.39 42.32 -8.57
N VAL A 414 1.07 41.18 -8.77
CA VAL A 414 0.56 39.85 -8.37
C VAL A 414 1.49 39.29 -7.29
N GLN A 415 0.96 39.13 -6.07
CA GLN A 415 1.69 38.50 -4.98
C GLN A 415 1.55 36.98 -5.07
N ARG A 416 2.61 36.25 -4.75
CA ARG A 416 2.53 34.80 -4.55
C ARG A 416 1.57 34.50 -3.38
N PRO A 417 0.89 33.34 -3.37
CA PRO A 417 0.23 32.86 -2.17
C PRO A 417 1.22 32.78 -1.00
N SER A 418 0.78 33.08 0.21
CA SER A 418 1.64 32.97 1.40
C SER A 418 0.82 32.59 2.63
N SER A 419 1.54 32.26 3.70
CA SER A 419 1.00 32.03 5.04
C SER A 419 1.99 32.59 6.08
N PRO A 420 1.59 32.73 7.35
CA PRO A 420 2.53 33.07 8.42
C PRO A 420 3.71 32.09 8.59
N LEU A 421 3.63 30.89 7.99
CA LEU A 421 4.68 29.87 8.02
C LEU A 421 5.64 29.97 6.83
N THR A 422 5.22 30.54 5.69
CA THR A 422 5.98 30.57 4.43
C THR A 422 7.37 31.21 4.55
N ASP A 423 7.53 32.21 5.43
CA ASP A 423 8.80 32.91 5.65
C ASP A 423 9.60 32.40 6.87
N ARG A 424 9.11 31.36 7.57
CA ARG A 424 9.90 30.72 8.63
C ARG A 424 11.07 29.97 8.02
N ASP A 425 12.14 29.82 8.78
CA ASP A 425 13.24 28.95 8.33
C ASP A 425 12.88 27.47 8.53
N ARG A 426 13.78 26.59 8.09
CA ARG A 426 13.62 25.13 8.17
C ARG A 426 13.32 24.58 9.56
N SER A 427 13.52 25.33 10.65
CA SER A 427 13.11 24.91 12.00
C SER A 427 11.60 24.78 12.16
N ALA A 428 10.81 25.34 11.23
CA ALA A 428 9.37 25.14 11.17
C ALA A 428 8.94 23.79 10.58
N ILE A 429 9.87 23.04 9.97
CA ILE A 429 9.61 21.70 9.43
C ILE A 429 9.59 20.71 10.58
N ILE A 430 8.38 20.38 11.01
CA ILE A 430 8.13 19.38 12.05
C ILE A 430 7.38 18.23 11.39
N VAL A 431 7.93 17.02 11.51
CA VAL A 431 7.35 15.81 10.93
C VAL A 431 7.26 14.77 12.04
N ASP A 432 6.05 14.31 12.30
CA ASP A 432 5.78 13.19 13.22
C ASP A 432 5.46 11.90 12.47
N GLU A 433 5.04 10.86 13.18
CA GLU A 433 4.66 9.59 12.57
C GLU A 433 3.45 9.70 11.64
N TRP A 434 2.74 10.82 11.65
CA TRP A 434 1.64 11.12 10.74
C TRP A 434 2.04 12.11 9.65
N GLY A 435 3.28 12.55 9.55
CA GLY A 435 3.72 13.48 8.51
C GLY A 435 3.88 14.92 8.99
N PRO A 436 3.86 15.89 8.05
CA PRO A 436 4.19 17.27 8.37
C PRO A 436 3.10 17.89 9.24
N TYR A 437 3.53 18.56 10.30
CA TYR A 437 2.68 19.24 11.26
C TYR A 437 2.27 20.62 10.75
N ASP A 438 0.96 20.86 10.70
CA ASP A 438 0.33 22.04 10.10
C ASP A 438 0.26 23.28 11.01
N TRP A 439 0.72 23.16 12.25
CA TRP A 439 0.65 24.21 13.27
C TRP A 439 -0.77 24.63 13.69
N GLU A 440 -1.82 23.87 13.32
CA GLU A 440 -3.22 24.21 13.63
C GLU A 440 -3.66 23.74 15.03
N SER A 441 -2.97 22.78 15.64
CA SER A 441 -3.29 22.22 16.97
C SER A 441 -2.05 22.20 17.88
N PRO A 442 -2.16 22.39 19.21
CA PRO A 442 -0.99 22.40 20.08
C PRO A 442 -0.25 21.05 20.08
N LYS A 443 1.08 21.09 20.13
CA LYS A 443 1.95 19.90 20.15
C LYS A 443 3.13 20.08 21.10
N LEU A 444 3.53 18.99 21.76
CA LEU A 444 4.81 18.90 22.46
C LEU A 444 5.81 18.21 21.55
N TRP A 445 6.98 18.84 21.35
CA TRP A 445 7.97 18.34 20.40
C TRP A 445 9.39 18.46 20.95
N PRO A 446 10.25 17.43 20.83
CA PRO A 446 11.64 17.52 21.25
C PRO A 446 12.39 18.55 20.41
N VAL A 447 13.20 19.39 21.07
CA VAL A 447 13.95 20.47 20.38
C VAL A 447 15.17 19.97 19.59
N ASP A 448 15.61 18.74 19.88
CA ASP A 448 16.73 18.07 19.24
C ASP A 448 16.63 16.54 19.39
N SER A 449 17.51 15.81 18.71
CA SER A 449 17.60 14.35 18.74
C SER A 449 18.55 13.80 19.82
N THR A 450 19.15 14.66 20.66
CA THR A 450 20.21 14.25 21.60
C THR A 450 19.71 13.35 22.72
N ARG A 451 18.38 13.34 22.95
CA ARG A 451 17.73 12.61 24.05
C ARG A 451 18.32 12.96 25.42
N ALA A 452 18.88 14.17 25.56
CA ALA A 452 19.49 14.64 26.79
C ALA A 452 18.50 14.58 27.96
N VAL A 453 19.03 14.45 29.19
CA VAL A 453 18.27 14.57 30.42
C VAL A 453 18.82 15.77 31.19
N PRO A 454 18.01 16.81 31.48
CA PRO A 454 16.58 16.93 31.15
C PRO A 454 16.31 17.02 29.64
N LEU A 455 15.24 16.36 29.18
CA LEU A 455 14.77 16.45 27.81
C LEU A 455 14.06 17.77 27.62
N ARG A 456 14.40 18.48 26.55
CA ARG A 456 13.80 19.78 26.24
C ARG A 456 12.71 19.59 25.20
N LEU A 457 11.48 19.95 25.56
CA LEU A 457 10.32 19.91 24.68
C LEU A 457 9.82 21.33 24.41
N ALA A 458 9.70 21.71 23.15
CA ALA A 458 9.00 22.92 22.75
C ALA A 458 7.49 22.69 22.75
N THR A 459 6.75 23.68 23.21
CA THR A 459 5.31 23.78 23.01
C THR A 459 5.07 24.50 21.68
N LEU A 460 4.46 23.81 20.73
CA LEU A 460 4.21 24.29 19.37
C LEU A 460 2.71 24.50 19.14
N GLY A 461 2.35 25.30 18.14
CA GLY A 461 0.98 25.49 17.68
C GLY A 461 0.47 26.93 17.79
N PRO A 462 -0.87 27.11 17.82
CA PRO A 462 -1.49 28.43 17.90
C PRO A 462 -1.11 29.18 19.18
N ALA A 463 -1.03 30.50 19.11
CA ALA A 463 -0.72 31.32 20.28
C ALA A 463 -1.76 31.10 21.40
N GLY A 464 -1.29 30.80 22.60
CA GLY A 464 -2.13 30.48 23.75
C GLY A 464 -1.33 30.23 25.02
N THR A 465 -2.04 29.94 26.11
CA THR A 465 -1.45 29.48 27.37
C THR A 465 -1.72 28.00 27.57
N TRP A 466 -0.78 27.29 28.19
CA TRP A 466 -0.92 25.88 28.52
C TRP A 466 -0.76 25.62 30.02
N SER A 467 -1.33 24.51 30.49
CA SER A 467 -1.15 23.99 31.84
C SER A 467 -0.91 22.48 31.82
N LEU A 468 -0.17 21.99 32.82
CA LEU A 468 0.05 20.56 33.05
C LEU A 468 -1.25 19.88 33.47
N VAL A 469 -1.58 18.78 32.80
CA VAL A 469 -2.72 17.90 33.14
C VAL A 469 -2.23 16.72 33.96
N SER A 470 -1.21 16.01 33.47
CA SER A 470 -0.67 14.82 34.11
C SER A 470 0.76 14.53 33.64
N HIS A 471 1.49 13.71 34.41
CA HIS A 471 2.74 13.10 33.97
C HIS A 471 2.95 11.74 34.66
N ARG A 472 3.69 10.85 34.00
CA ARG A 472 4.13 9.55 34.55
C ARG A 472 5.65 9.43 34.43
N GLY A 473 6.32 8.88 35.44
CA GLY A 473 7.75 8.59 35.35
C GLY A 473 8.65 9.84 35.31
N VAL A 474 8.13 11.01 35.70
CA VAL A 474 8.84 12.30 35.70
C VAL A 474 9.13 12.75 37.14
N THR A 475 10.37 13.12 37.43
CA THR A 475 10.80 13.66 38.74
C THR A 475 10.64 15.18 38.79
N THR A 476 11.06 15.89 37.73
CA THR A 476 11.05 17.35 37.68
C THR A 476 10.57 17.84 36.33
N LEU A 477 9.70 18.85 36.36
CA LEU A 477 9.31 19.69 35.21
C LEU A 477 9.74 21.13 35.50
N SER A 478 10.37 21.80 34.55
CA SER A 478 10.78 23.21 34.73
C SER A 478 9.59 24.15 34.97
N HIS A 479 8.43 23.84 34.40
CA HIS A 479 7.23 24.65 34.42
C HIS A 479 5.99 23.74 34.39
N THR A 480 4.93 24.15 35.09
CA THR A 480 3.62 23.47 35.08
C THR A 480 2.53 24.31 34.41
N ILE A 481 2.84 25.56 34.06
CA ILE A 481 2.02 26.46 33.24
C ILE A 481 2.95 27.31 32.36
N GLY A 482 2.47 27.76 31.21
CA GLY A 482 3.26 28.61 30.30
C GLY A 482 2.48 29.09 29.08
N ARG A 483 3.20 29.51 28.04
CA ARG A 483 2.67 29.95 26.74
C ARG A 483 3.17 29.05 25.62
N ILE A 484 2.34 28.87 24.58
CA ILE A 484 2.77 28.20 23.36
C ILE A 484 3.95 28.97 22.76
N GLY A 485 5.04 28.25 22.46
CA GLY A 485 6.36 28.78 22.12
C GLY A 485 7.40 28.58 23.23
N ASP A 486 6.98 28.31 24.47
CA ASP A 486 7.88 28.02 25.58
C ASP A 486 8.56 26.65 25.39
N THR A 487 9.76 26.50 25.93
CA THR A 487 10.45 25.21 26.06
C THR A 487 10.39 24.73 27.50
N ILE A 488 9.90 23.51 27.71
CA ILE A 488 9.89 22.84 29.01
C ILE A 488 11.06 21.85 29.11
N ALA A 489 11.67 21.75 30.28
CA ALA A 489 12.68 20.76 30.60
C ALA A 489 12.03 19.65 31.46
N VAL A 490 12.10 18.41 30.97
CA VAL A 490 11.55 17.22 31.61
C VAL A 490 12.70 16.36 32.12
N THR A 491 12.73 16.09 33.42
CA THR A 491 13.67 15.14 34.03
C THR A 491 12.90 13.87 34.41
N PRO A 492 13.01 12.78 33.62
CA PRO A 492 12.47 11.48 34.00
C PRO A 492 13.07 10.98 35.32
N ALA A 493 12.34 10.14 36.04
CA ALA A 493 12.89 9.36 37.14
C ALA A 493 13.99 8.41 36.63
N ARG A 494 14.95 8.07 37.49
CA ARG A 494 16.16 7.32 37.12
C ARG A 494 15.82 5.95 36.50
N ASP A 495 14.77 5.31 36.99
CA ASP A 495 14.20 4.04 36.56
C ASP A 495 13.19 4.17 35.41
N SER A 496 12.73 5.38 35.11
CA SER A 496 11.75 5.70 34.06
C SER A 496 12.36 6.46 32.87
N THR A 497 13.69 6.53 32.73
CA THR A 497 14.35 7.29 31.64
C THR A 497 13.91 6.91 30.23
N GLY A 498 13.49 5.66 30.04
CA GLY A 498 12.90 5.15 28.81
C GLY A 498 11.38 5.06 28.80
N ASP A 499 10.70 5.21 29.94
CA ASP A 499 9.26 5.00 30.07
C ASP A 499 8.61 6.11 30.90
N TRP A 500 8.18 7.19 30.24
CA TRP A 500 7.59 8.35 30.88
C TRP A 500 6.71 9.14 29.90
N ASP A 501 5.79 9.94 30.43
CA ASP A 501 4.94 10.81 29.62
C ASP A 501 4.61 12.11 30.37
N VAL A 502 4.27 13.14 29.60
CA VAL A 502 3.76 14.43 30.05
C VAL A 502 2.59 14.80 29.16
N THR A 503 1.48 15.20 29.78
CA THR A 503 0.28 15.71 29.10
C THR A 503 -0.01 17.13 29.55
N LEU A 504 -0.20 18.02 28.59
CA LEU A 504 -0.58 19.42 28.79
C LEU A 504 -1.95 19.68 28.16
N GLU A 505 -2.56 20.81 28.53
CA GLU A 505 -3.78 21.34 27.92
C GLU A 505 -3.55 22.77 27.45
N SER A 506 -4.06 23.12 26.27
CA SER A 506 -4.15 24.50 25.77
C SER A 506 -5.46 24.68 25.01
N GLY A 507 -6.29 25.63 25.45
CA GLY A 507 -7.56 25.95 24.77
C GLY A 507 -8.54 24.77 24.69
N GLY A 508 -8.56 23.88 25.69
CA GLY A 508 -9.40 22.68 25.71
C GLY A 508 -8.87 21.48 24.92
N VAL A 509 -7.68 21.60 24.31
CA VAL A 509 -7.01 20.50 23.60
C VAL A 509 -5.90 19.94 24.48
N HIS A 510 -5.95 18.63 24.74
CA HIS A 510 -4.86 17.91 25.39
C HIS A 510 -3.78 17.53 24.36
N PHE A 511 -2.52 17.70 24.72
CA PHE A 511 -1.39 17.31 23.90
C PHE A 511 -0.27 16.78 24.77
N SER A 512 0.36 15.69 24.33
CA SER A 512 1.29 14.92 25.14
C SER A 512 2.56 14.60 24.39
N TYR A 513 3.63 14.35 25.14
CA TYR A 513 4.82 13.68 24.65
C TYR A 513 5.23 12.63 25.66
N GLY A 514 5.58 11.44 25.18
CA GLY A 514 6.06 10.36 26.02
C GLY A 514 7.10 9.53 25.29
N ARG A 515 7.89 8.81 26.08
CA ARG A 515 8.82 7.79 25.59
C ARG A 515 8.41 6.46 26.18
N PHE A 516 8.47 5.43 25.35
CA PHE A 516 8.34 4.03 25.75
C PHE A 516 9.41 3.20 25.04
N GLU A 517 10.62 3.26 25.59
CA GLU A 517 11.85 2.60 25.16
C GLU A 517 12.50 1.95 26.39
N PRO A 518 11.94 0.84 26.90
CA PRO A 518 12.50 0.17 28.07
C PRO A 518 13.96 -0.23 27.79
N ARG A 519 14.86 0.05 28.75
CA ARG A 519 16.31 -0.16 28.57
C ARG A 519 16.62 -1.64 28.43
N ILE A 520 17.30 -1.98 27.35
CA ILE A 520 17.85 -3.32 27.10
C ILE A 520 19.37 -3.18 26.96
N GLU A 521 20.13 -3.89 27.80
CA GLU A 521 21.58 -3.98 27.62
C GLU A 521 21.90 -5.11 26.64
N TRP A 522 22.13 -4.75 25.39
CA TRP A 522 22.42 -5.70 24.33
C TRP A 522 23.89 -6.09 24.36
N THR A 523 24.16 -7.37 24.54
CA THR A 523 25.45 -7.97 24.20
C THR A 523 25.45 -8.27 22.70
N VAL A 524 26.28 -7.56 21.96
CA VAL A 524 26.35 -7.58 20.50
C VAL A 524 27.67 -8.15 20.04
N ARG A 525 27.63 -9.05 19.06
CA ARG A 525 28.79 -9.61 18.37
C ARG A 525 28.61 -9.41 16.88
N PHE A 526 29.66 -8.96 16.22
CA PHE A 526 29.67 -8.88 14.78
C PHE A 526 30.45 -10.07 14.20
N SER A 527 30.31 -10.31 12.90
CA SER A 527 31.17 -11.21 12.13
C SER A 527 31.70 -10.42 10.93
N PRO A 528 33.00 -10.48 10.62
CA PRO A 528 34.02 -11.37 11.19
C PRO A 528 34.61 -10.94 12.54
N ASP A 529 34.32 -9.73 13.02
CA ASP A 529 34.83 -9.24 14.32
C ASP A 529 33.97 -9.70 15.51
N SER A 530 34.39 -10.80 16.12
CA SER A 530 33.67 -11.48 17.21
C SER A 530 33.81 -10.84 18.60
N VAL A 531 34.46 -9.67 18.74
CA VAL A 531 34.59 -8.97 20.03
C VAL A 531 33.20 -8.53 20.53
N PRO A 532 32.74 -9.04 21.70
CA PRO A 532 31.44 -8.64 22.26
C PRO A 532 31.46 -7.18 22.69
N ARG A 533 30.35 -6.49 22.41
CA ARG A 533 30.13 -5.07 22.73
C ARG A 533 28.80 -4.93 23.46
N LEU A 534 28.73 -4.01 24.41
CA LEU A 534 27.47 -3.65 25.06
C LEU A 534 26.87 -2.44 24.35
N LEU A 535 25.68 -2.61 23.78
CA LEU A 535 24.92 -1.52 23.19
C LEU A 535 23.63 -1.29 23.99
N PRO A 536 23.27 -0.03 24.28
CA PRO A 536 22.00 0.28 24.93
C PRO A 536 20.78 0.16 23.98
N ARG A 537 21.02 -0.04 22.67
CA ARG A 537 19.99 -0.16 21.62
C ARG A 537 20.53 -0.88 20.38
N LEU A 538 19.62 -1.41 19.57
CA LEU A 538 19.89 -1.97 18.24
C LEU A 538 19.27 -1.08 17.17
N ASP A 539 19.95 0.03 16.89
CA ASP A 539 19.58 1.03 15.88
C ASP A 539 20.84 1.34 15.08
N LEU A 540 21.06 0.56 14.02
CA LEU A 540 22.30 0.50 13.26
C LEU A 540 22.01 0.79 11.78
N MET A 541 22.37 2.00 11.33
CA MET A 541 22.26 2.40 9.93
C MET A 541 23.57 2.07 9.20
N TRP A 542 23.56 1.05 8.34
CA TRP A 542 24.80 0.53 7.75
C TRP A 542 25.30 1.28 6.51
N TYR A 543 24.41 1.89 5.72
CA TYR A 543 24.83 2.64 4.53
C TYR A 543 25.66 3.90 4.85
N ARG A 544 25.67 4.32 6.13
CA ARG A 544 26.57 5.33 6.71
C ARG A 544 27.00 4.87 8.12
N PRO A 545 27.90 3.89 8.22
CA PRO A 545 28.22 3.29 9.51
C PRO A 545 28.86 4.37 10.40
N PRO A 546 28.37 4.57 11.63
CA PRO A 546 29.01 5.49 12.57
C PRO A 546 30.50 5.17 12.71
N ALA A 547 31.34 6.19 12.96
CA ALA A 547 32.79 6.00 13.10
C ALA A 547 33.17 4.93 14.14
N ALA A 548 32.31 4.74 15.16
CA ALA A 548 32.43 3.70 16.16
C ALA A 548 32.42 2.26 15.59
N TYR A 549 31.95 2.07 14.35
CA TYR A 549 31.83 0.79 13.65
C TYR A 549 32.69 0.69 12.38
N ALA A 550 33.63 1.62 12.17
CA ALA A 550 34.51 1.65 11.00
C ALA A 550 35.41 0.42 10.84
N PHE A 551 35.48 -0.46 11.86
CA PHE A 551 36.21 -1.72 11.83
C PHE A 551 35.47 -2.83 11.06
N LEU A 552 34.19 -2.65 10.73
CA LEU A 552 33.38 -3.60 9.98
C LEU A 552 33.37 -3.26 8.49
N PRO A 553 33.30 -4.27 7.60
CA PRO A 553 33.25 -4.05 6.18
C PRO A 553 31.92 -3.42 5.74
N GLN A 554 31.92 -2.72 4.58
CA GLN A 554 30.71 -2.12 4.01
C GLN A 554 29.64 -3.17 3.63
N SER A 555 30.06 -4.38 3.29
CA SER A 555 29.19 -5.52 2.98
C SER A 555 29.71 -6.82 3.61
N ASN A 556 28.92 -7.89 3.58
CA ASN A 556 29.29 -9.23 4.07
C ASN A 556 29.63 -9.30 5.58
N TRP A 557 28.82 -8.65 6.41
CA TRP A 557 28.88 -8.78 7.86
C TRP A 557 27.58 -9.37 8.41
N SER A 558 27.62 -9.84 9.64
CA SER A 558 26.40 -10.20 10.38
C SER A 558 26.50 -9.74 11.82
N LEU A 559 25.35 -9.61 12.48
CA LEU A 559 25.25 -9.25 13.88
C LEU A 559 24.41 -10.28 14.64
N THR A 560 24.89 -10.65 15.82
CA THR A 560 24.09 -11.34 16.83
C THR A 560 24.01 -10.45 18.05
N ALA A 561 22.79 -10.20 18.52
CA ALA A 561 22.54 -9.41 19.70
C ALA A 561 21.67 -10.20 20.69
N THR A 562 21.97 -10.07 21.98
CA THR A 562 21.20 -10.71 23.05
C THR A 562 21.06 -9.72 24.20
N GLY A 563 19.85 -9.57 24.71
CA GLY A 563 19.54 -8.72 25.85
C GLY A 563 18.31 -9.23 26.58
N SER A 564 18.00 -8.62 27.72
CA SER A 564 16.80 -8.93 28.49
C SER A 564 16.11 -7.64 28.92
N VAL A 565 14.79 -7.73 29.06
CA VAL A 565 13.93 -6.64 29.52
C VAL A 565 12.77 -7.23 30.29
N THR A 566 12.35 -6.56 31.36
CA THR A 566 11.14 -6.91 32.09
C THR A 566 10.07 -5.88 31.75
N LEU A 567 8.96 -6.33 31.17
CA LEU A 567 7.83 -5.49 30.81
C LEU A 567 6.67 -5.74 31.78
N SER A 568 5.78 -4.75 31.90
CA SER A 568 4.53 -4.94 32.63
C SER A 568 3.66 -6.00 31.95
N SER A 569 2.68 -6.58 32.65
CA SER A 569 1.71 -7.44 31.98
C SER A 569 0.90 -6.61 30.98
N GLY A 570 0.83 -7.07 29.73
CA GLY A 570 0.15 -6.37 28.65
C GLY A 570 0.34 -7.07 27.31
N THR A 571 -0.36 -6.57 26.29
CA THR A 571 -0.17 -7.01 24.91
C THR A 571 0.86 -6.10 24.25
N TYR A 572 1.90 -6.70 23.66
CA TYR A 572 2.98 -5.98 22.99
C TYR A 572 3.04 -6.40 21.52
N SER A 573 3.21 -5.42 20.62
CA SER A 573 3.54 -5.68 19.22
C SER A 573 5.05 -5.55 19.06
N LEU A 574 5.70 -6.64 18.65
CA LEU A 574 7.09 -6.60 18.20
C LEU A 574 7.10 -6.24 16.71
N ARG A 575 7.95 -5.30 16.33
CA ARG A 575 8.19 -4.93 14.93
C ARG A 575 9.69 -4.78 14.70
N THR A 576 10.14 -5.14 13.50
CA THR A 576 11.51 -4.89 13.03
C THR A 576 11.45 -4.12 11.72
N ILE A 577 12.46 -3.29 11.49
CA ILE A 577 12.80 -2.78 10.17
C ILE A 577 14.19 -3.32 9.89
N SER A 578 14.30 -4.19 8.89
CA SER A 578 15.55 -4.76 8.43
C SER A 578 15.78 -4.42 6.97
N ASP A 579 17.04 -4.26 6.61
CA ASP A 579 17.55 -4.31 5.25
C ASP A 579 18.51 -5.52 5.25
N ASP A 580 18.43 -6.38 4.24
CA ASP A 580 18.93 -7.76 4.20
C ASP A 580 18.09 -8.81 4.96
N ALA A 581 18.51 -9.28 6.13
CA ALA A 581 17.96 -10.48 6.77
C ALA A 581 17.95 -10.35 8.30
N VAL A 582 16.86 -10.74 8.95
CA VAL A 582 16.70 -10.64 10.41
C VAL A 582 16.05 -11.87 11.02
N ARG A 583 16.51 -12.20 12.23
CA ARG A 583 15.82 -13.12 13.13
C ARG A 583 15.79 -12.54 14.53
N VAL A 584 14.64 -12.67 15.19
CA VAL A 584 14.46 -12.22 16.58
C VAL A 584 13.92 -13.36 17.40
N TRP A 585 14.55 -13.64 18.54
CA TRP A 585 14.06 -14.59 19.53
C TRP A 585 13.60 -13.86 20.79
N ILE A 586 12.45 -14.25 21.34
CA ILE A 586 11.96 -13.83 22.66
C ILE A 586 11.91 -15.07 23.54
N ASP A 587 12.58 -15.04 24.69
CA ASP A 587 12.61 -16.14 25.67
C ASP A 587 12.93 -17.52 25.05
N GLY A 588 13.82 -17.53 24.05
CA GLY A 588 14.24 -18.72 23.33
C GLY A 588 13.32 -19.17 22.19
N ALA A 589 12.15 -18.56 22.04
CA ALA A 589 11.23 -18.79 20.92
C ALA A 589 11.53 -17.81 19.77
N LEU A 590 11.64 -18.34 18.54
CA LEU A 590 11.82 -17.52 17.35
C LEU A 590 10.53 -16.73 17.06
N ALA A 591 10.58 -15.41 17.21
CA ALA A 591 9.45 -14.50 17.08
C ALA A 591 9.34 -13.91 15.67
N ILE A 592 10.48 -13.55 15.06
CA ILE A 592 10.59 -13.04 13.67
C ILE A 592 11.64 -13.89 12.96
N ASP A 593 11.29 -14.44 11.79
CA ASP A 593 12.19 -15.24 10.94
C ASP A 593 12.08 -14.79 9.50
N ASP A 594 12.95 -13.84 9.15
CA ASP A 594 12.97 -13.21 7.84
C ASP A 594 14.42 -13.18 7.34
N TRP A 595 14.95 -14.39 7.14
CA TRP A 595 16.37 -14.62 6.86
C TRP A 595 16.70 -14.67 5.36
N THR A 596 15.87 -14.05 4.54
CA THR A 596 16.05 -13.92 3.09
C THR A 596 16.45 -12.48 2.77
N PRO A 597 17.53 -12.21 2.03
CA PRO A 597 17.91 -10.84 1.66
C PRO A 597 16.74 -10.08 1.01
N HIS A 598 16.36 -8.96 1.62
CA HIS A 598 15.24 -8.12 1.19
C HIS A 598 15.54 -6.64 1.40
N GLU A 599 14.87 -5.80 0.61
CA GLU A 599 14.70 -4.38 0.96
C GLU A 599 13.71 -4.26 2.13
N SER A 600 13.68 -3.11 2.81
CA SER A 600 12.89 -2.94 4.04
C SER A 600 11.39 -3.28 3.90
N HIS A 601 10.90 -4.29 4.64
CA HIS A 601 9.52 -4.77 4.58
C HIS A 601 8.94 -5.22 5.94
N ILE A 602 7.66 -5.65 5.96
CA ILE A 602 6.88 -6.08 7.13
C ILE A 602 6.44 -7.56 6.96
N ASP A 603 6.53 -8.40 8.02
CA ASP A 603 6.52 -9.90 8.01
C ASP A 603 5.12 -10.59 8.24
N PRO A 604 4.66 -11.56 7.38
CA PRO A 604 3.38 -12.29 7.51
C PRO A 604 3.43 -13.67 8.25
N LEU A 605 2.28 -14.13 8.78
CA LEU A 605 2.11 -15.45 9.45
C LEU A 605 0.96 -16.28 8.86
N VAL A 606 1.21 -17.56 8.52
CA VAL A 606 0.18 -18.54 8.12
C VAL A 606 -0.17 -19.44 9.30
N ILE A 607 -1.47 -19.59 9.60
CA ILE A 607 -1.98 -20.54 10.60
C ILE A 607 -2.87 -21.60 9.93
N ASP A 608 -2.80 -22.86 10.38
CA ASP A 608 -3.65 -23.95 9.90
C ASP A 608 -4.16 -24.79 11.07
N ALA A 609 -5.46 -25.13 11.09
CA ALA A 609 -6.07 -25.93 12.15
C ALA A 609 -5.55 -27.38 12.19
N GLY A 610 -4.99 -27.88 11.08
CA GLY A 610 -4.34 -29.18 10.97
C GLY A 610 -2.89 -29.05 10.51
N ALA A 611 -2.47 -29.95 9.63
CA ALA A 611 -1.15 -29.89 9.00
C ALA A 611 -1.15 -28.93 7.79
N LEU A 612 0.03 -28.51 7.33
CA LEU A 612 0.13 -27.76 6.06
C LEU A 612 -0.57 -28.52 4.91
N ALA A 613 -1.42 -27.80 4.17
CA ALA A 613 -2.27 -28.37 3.13
C ALA A 613 -3.20 -29.49 3.65
N ASN A 614 -3.80 -29.29 4.83
CA ASN A 614 -4.60 -30.27 5.56
C ASN A 614 -5.70 -30.94 4.73
N SER A 615 -6.33 -30.20 3.81
CA SER A 615 -7.34 -30.75 2.91
C SER A 615 -6.79 -31.92 2.07
N ILE A 616 -5.58 -31.80 1.53
CA ILE A 616 -4.93 -32.85 0.72
C ILE A 616 -4.53 -34.03 1.61
N VAL A 617 -4.14 -33.78 2.86
CA VAL A 617 -3.86 -34.85 3.83
C VAL A 617 -5.08 -35.76 4.00
N ARG A 618 -6.29 -35.19 3.92
CA ARG A 618 -7.54 -35.92 4.11
C ARG A 618 -8.15 -36.48 2.80
N TYR A 619 -7.47 -36.33 1.66
CA TYR A 619 -7.86 -36.99 0.41
C TYR A 619 -7.58 -38.51 0.48
N PRO A 620 -8.29 -39.33 -0.33
CA PRO A 620 -8.06 -40.77 -0.37
C PRO A 620 -6.60 -41.13 -0.67
N ILE A 621 -6.10 -42.20 -0.06
CA ILE A 621 -4.66 -42.54 -0.08
C ILE A 621 -4.11 -42.73 -1.50
N ASN A 622 -4.88 -43.35 -2.39
CA ASN A 622 -4.50 -43.63 -3.77
C ASN A 622 -5.03 -42.59 -4.78
N MET A 623 -5.35 -41.38 -4.32
CA MET A 623 -5.90 -40.35 -5.16
C MET A 623 -4.83 -39.73 -6.08
N THR A 624 -5.19 -39.58 -7.36
CA THR A 624 -4.44 -38.83 -8.36
C THR A 624 -5.23 -37.60 -8.77
N PHE A 625 -4.58 -36.45 -8.84
CA PHE A 625 -5.22 -35.20 -9.25
C PHE A 625 -5.72 -35.30 -10.69
N PHE A 626 -6.85 -34.66 -10.97
CA PHE A 626 -7.31 -34.48 -12.35
C PHE A 626 -6.65 -33.27 -13.02
N THR A 627 -6.14 -32.32 -12.23
CA THR A 627 -5.37 -31.15 -12.67
C THR A 627 -3.94 -31.54 -13.03
N THR A 628 -3.40 -30.99 -14.12
CA THR A 628 -1.98 -31.24 -14.48
C THR A 628 -1.05 -30.60 -13.45
N PRO A 629 0.18 -31.10 -13.30
CA PRO A 629 1.12 -30.61 -12.30
C PRO A 629 1.35 -29.09 -12.37
N GLU A 630 1.50 -28.54 -13.57
CA GLU A 630 1.82 -27.12 -13.83
C GLU A 630 0.71 -26.19 -13.35
N ARG A 631 -0.53 -26.70 -13.28
CA ARG A 631 -1.70 -25.98 -12.78
C ARG A 631 -1.88 -26.09 -11.26
N LEU A 632 -1.05 -26.88 -10.57
CA LEU A 632 -1.00 -26.96 -9.11
C LEU A 632 0.19 -26.17 -8.52
N GLU A 633 1.05 -25.62 -9.38
CA GLU A 633 2.23 -24.87 -8.95
C GLU A 633 1.88 -23.55 -8.26
N ILE A 634 2.71 -23.11 -7.31
CA ILE A 634 2.63 -21.82 -6.62
C ILE A 634 4.04 -21.26 -6.43
N GLY A 635 4.16 -19.93 -6.31
CA GLY A 635 5.44 -19.26 -6.03
C GLY A 635 6.52 -19.49 -7.10
N ASN A 636 6.14 -19.75 -8.34
CA ASN A 636 7.05 -20.11 -9.45
C ASN A 636 7.92 -21.36 -9.19
N HIS A 637 7.47 -22.28 -8.31
CA HIS A 637 8.15 -23.56 -8.10
C HIS A 637 7.54 -24.67 -8.96
N PRO A 638 8.35 -25.42 -9.73
CA PRO A 638 7.83 -26.48 -10.59
C PRO A 638 7.35 -27.70 -9.79
N LEU A 639 6.20 -28.27 -10.17
CA LEU A 639 5.70 -29.54 -9.62
C LEU A 639 6.04 -30.68 -10.58
N VAL A 640 7.08 -31.44 -10.26
CA VAL A 640 7.49 -32.62 -11.03
C VAL A 640 6.89 -33.89 -10.42
N CYS A 641 6.17 -34.68 -11.22
CA CYS A 641 5.63 -35.98 -10.84
C CYS A 641 6.00 -37.07 -11.86
N ALA A 642 5.93 -38.34 -11.45
CA ALA A 642 6.30 -39.47 -12.31
C ALA A 642 5.28 -39.74 -13.42
N GLY A 643 3.99 -39.47 -13.17
CA GLY A 643 2.90 -39.65 -14.13
C GLY A 643 2.51 -38.35 -14.82
N ALA A 644 1.50 -38.42 -15.70
CA ALA A 644 0.91 -37.24 -16.34
C ALA A 644 0.13 -36.32 -15.36
N LYS A 645 -0.11 -36.79 -14.14
CA LYS A 645 -0.85 -36.12 -13.07
C LYS A 645 -0.21 -36.48 -11.73
N ALA A 646 -0.16 -35.51 -10.82
CA ALA A 646 0.41 -35.71 -9.50
C ALA A 646 -0.49 -36.61 -8.64
N THR A 647 0.13 -37.46 -7.83
CA THR A 647 -0.52 -38.19 -6.74
C THR A 647 -0.70 -37.29 -5.51
N ARG A 648 -1.55 -37.72 -4.57
CA ARG A 648 -1.69 -37.08 -3.24
C ARG A 648 -0.32 -36.87 -2.56
N GLU A 649 0.54 -37.88 -2.55
CA GLU A 649 1.85 -37.82 -1.88
C GLU A 649 2.83 -36.85 -2.58
N GLU A 650 2.84 -36.81 -3.91
CA GLU A 650 3.67 -35.86 -4.67
C GLU A 650 3.25 -34.41 -4.40
N ALA A 651 1.94 -34.12 -4.36
CA ALA A 651 1.44 -32.78 -4.03
C ALA A 651 1.78 -32.38 -2.59
N LEU A 652 1.62 -33.27 -1.61
CA LEU A 652 2.01 -33.00 -0.22
C LEU A 652 3.51 -32.75 -0.08
N LYS A 653 4.34 -33.51 -0.80
CA LYS A 653 5.80 -33.28 -0.85
C LYS A 653 6.12 -31.91 -1.45
N TYR A 654 5.41 -31.53 -2.50
CA TYR A 654 5.58 -30.25 -3.17
C TYR A 654 5.26 -29.05 -2.28
N TYR A 655 4.07 -28.98 -1.67
CA TYR A 655 3.69 -27.82 -0.84
C TYR A 655 4.59 -27.66 0.39
N ARG A 656 5.03 -28.77 1.00
CA ARG A 656 6.08 -28.73 2.03
C ARG A 656 7.40 -28.20 1.50
N GLY A 657 7.76 -28.58 0.27
CA GLY A 657 8.94 -28.08 -0.44
C GLY A 657 8.89 -26.58 -0.65
N VAL A 658 7.78 -26.05 -1.19
CA VAL A 658 7.56 -24.61 -1.42
C VAL A 658 7.65 -23.86 -0.10
N ALA A 659 6.86 -24.24 0.91
CA ALA A 659 6.87 -23.54 2.21
C ALA A 659 8.28 -23.47 2.83
N ARG A 660 9.07 -24.54 2.67
CA ARG A 660 10.46 -24.57 3.13
C ARG A 660 11.40 -23.68 2.31
N VAL A 661 11.26 -23.66 0.98
CA VAL A 661 12.13 -22.87 0.09
C VAL A 661 11.84 -21.38 0.23
N GLU A 662 10.57 -21.02 0.32
CA GLU A 662 10.08 -19.64 0.48
C GLU A 662 10.16 -19.14 1.93
N GLY A 663 10.61 -19.97 2.88
CA GLY A 663 10.72 -19.55 4.28
C GLY A 663 9.39 -19.17 4.94
N ILE A 664 8.26 -19.71 4.45
CA ILE A 664 6.93 -19.32 4.94
C ILE A 664 6.78 -19.72 6.40
N ARG A 665 6.46 -18.73 7.26
CA ARG A 665 6.12 -18.96 8.66
C ARG A 665 4.76 -19.64 8.76
N VAL A 666 4.76 -20.91 9.12
CA VAL A 666 3.54 -21.73 9.27
C VAL A 666 3.40 -22.24 10.69
N GLN A 667 2.29 -21.90 11.33
CA GLN A 667 1.88 -22.45 12.62
C GLN A 667 0.73 -23.45 12.42
N THR A 668 1.06 -24.74 12.43
CA THR A 668 0.09 -25.84 12.29
C THR A 668 -0.64 -26.12 13.61
N TYR A 669 -1.74 -26.86 13.53
CA TYR A 669 -2.60 -27.20 14.66
C TYR A 669 -3.05 -25.97 15.46
N THR A 670 -3.33 -24.88 14.74
CA THR A 670 -3.75 -23.57 15.24
C THR A 670 -4.96 -23.09 14.44
N LYS A 671 -6.13 -23.09 15.08
CA LYS A 671 -7.40 -22.76 14.46
C LYS A 671 -7.81 -21.33 14.78
N LEU A 672 -8.20 -20.55 13.77
CA LEU A 672 -8.87 -19.26 14.01
C LEU A 672 -10.28 -19.50 14.54
N ILE A 673 -10.60 -18.96 15.70
CA ILE A 673 -11.93 -19.10 16.34
C ILE A 673 -12.77 -17.84 16.12
N SER A 674 -12.15 -16.67 16.22
CA SER A 674 -12.75 -15.37 15.95
C SER A 674 -11.72 -14.42 15.33
N ALA A 675 -12.11 -13.19 15.00
CA ALA A 675 -11.21 -12.21 14.40
C ALA A 675 -9.94 -11.96 15.25
N ARG A 676 -9.96 -12.17 16.56
CA ARG A 676 -8.81 -11.86 17.45
C ARG A 676 -8.43 -13.03 18.36
N GLU A 677 -8.90 -14.24 18.07
CA GLU A 677 -8.68 -15.42 18.93
C GLU A 677 -8.35 -16.66 18.09
N ILE A 678 -7.32 -17.38 18.52
CA ILE A 678 -6.89 -18.67 17.98
C ILE A 678 -6.98 -19.76 19.05
N GLU A 679 -7.16 -21.00 18.62
CA GLU A 679 -7.11 -22.20 19.45
C GLU A 679 -5.96 -23.09 19.00
N THR A 680 -5.04 -23.36 19.90
CA THR A 680 -3.89 -24.24 19.70
C THR A 680 -4.08 -25.53 20.50
N ARG A 681 -3.18 -26.50 20.33
CA ARG A 681 -3.13 -27.70 21.19
C ARG A 681 -2.90 -27.40 22.67
N PHE A 682 -2.54 -26.18 23.04
CA PHE A 682 -2.25 -25.78 24.43
C PHE A 682 -3.35 -24.93 25.06
N GLY A 683 -4.37 -24.52 24.31
CA GLY A 683 -5.44 -23.64 24.78
C GLY A 683 -5.80 -22.57 23.76
N ARG A 684 -6.47 -21.52 24.22
CA ARG A 684 -6.86 -20.37 23.38
C ARG A 684 -5.94 -19.19 23.67
N ASP A 685 -5.53 -18.52 22.60
CA ASP A 685 -4.63 -17.36 22.63
C ASP A 685 -5.23 -16.22 21.80
N ALA A 686 -4.90 -14.98 22.16
CA ALA A 686 -5.26 -13.81 21.37
C ALA A 686 -4.31 -13.65 20.17
N ILE A 687 -4.81 -13.07 19.07
CA ILE A 687 -3.99 -12.73 17.90
C ILE A 687 -4.27 -11.30 17.42
N SER A 688 -3.22 -10.59 17.02
CA SER A 688 -3.28 -9.25 16.41
C SER A 688 -2.63 -9.26 15.04
N TYR A 689 -3.19 -8.49 14.12
CA TYR A 689 -2.72 -8.35 12.75
C TYR A 689 -3.24 -7.03 12.16
N ASP A 690 -2.54 -6.54 11.15
CA ASP A 690 -2.95 -5.39 10.32
C ASP A 690 -3.88 -5.83 9.17
N LYS A 691 -3.72 -7.08 8.68
CA LYS A 691 -4.57 -7.72 7.66
C LYS A 691 -4.76 -9.20 7.97
N LEU A 692 -5.96 -9.74 7.73
CA LEU A 692 -6.30 -11.17 7.83
C LEU A 692 -6.75 -11.70 6.47
N VAL A 693 -6.24 -12.86 6.08
CA VAL A 693 -6.71 -13.59 4.88
C VAL A 693 -7.30 -14.94 5.31
N LEU A 694 -8.59 -15.12 5.07
CA LEU A 694 -9.30 -16.36 5.31
C LEU A 694 -9.19 -17.27 4.09
N ALA A 695 -8.23 -18.20 4.11
CA ALA A 695 -8.02 -19.21 3.08
C ALA A 695 -8.49 -20.61 3.52
N THR A 696 -9.59 -20.68 4.29
CA THR A 696 -10.03 -21.89 5.00
C THR A 696 -10.66 -22.96 4.10
N GLY A 697 -10.93 -22.64 2.83
CA GLY A 697 -11.64 -23.53 1.90
C GLY A 697 -13.03 -23.93 2.40
N TYR A 698 -13.45 -25.14 2.02
CA TYR A 698 -14.75 -25.71 2.41
C TYR A 698 -14.66 -27.14 2.96
N PHE A 699 -13.50 -27.79 2.92
CA PHE A 699 -13.40 -29.25 3.04
C PHE A 699 -13.63 -29.78 4.46
N ASP A 700 -13.55 -28.93 5.49
CA ASP A 700 -13.67 -29.37 6.88
C ASP A 700 -15.11 -29.52 7.37
N HIS A 701 -16.10 -28.92 6.70
CA HIS A 701 -17.50 -28.98 7.10
C HIS A 701 -18.33 -29.81 6.12
N VAL A 702 -18.73 -31.00 6.58
CA VAL A 702 -19.49 -31.97 5.80
C VAL A 702 -20.96 -31.56 5.69
N ASN A 703 -21.59 -31.81 4.54
CA ASN A 703 -23.04 -31.78 4.44
C ASN A 703 -23.61 -32.98 5.21
N ARG A 704 -24.66 -32.72 6.00
CA ARG A 704 -25.33 -33.70 6.85
C ARG A 704 -26.62 -34.17 6.20
N LEU A 705 -26.94 -35.45 6.35
CA LEU A 705 -28.22 -36.08 5.99
C LEU A 705 -29.34 -35.62 6.92
N GLY A 706 -29.02 -35.36 8.20
CA GLY A 706 -30.00 -34.95 9.20
C GLY A 706 -30.94 -36.09 9.62
N VAL A 707 -30.46 -37.34 9.56
CA VAL A 707 -31.24 -38.54 9.86
C VAL A 707 -30.79 -39.20 11.16
N PRO A 708 -31.67 -39.88 11.90
CA PRO A 708 -31.27 -40.67 13.05
C PRO A 708 -30.19 -41.69 12.69
N GLY A 709 -29.14 -41.77 13.51
CA GLY A 709 -28.01 -42.68 13.35
C GLY A 709 -26.87 -42.21 12.45
N GLU A 710 -26.93 -40.98 11.91
CA GLU A 710 -25.83 -40.40 11.12
C GLU A 710 -24.51 -40.27 11.89
N ASP A 711 -24.55 -40.16 13.23
CA ASP A 711 -23.37 -40.07 14.09
C ASP A 711 -22.81 -41.43 14.54
N LEU A 712 -23.31 -42.54 14.01
CA LEU A 712 -22.81 -43.86 14.40
C LEU A 712 -21.37 -44.09 13.89
N PRO A 713 -20.52 -44.84 14.65
CA PRO A 713 -19.08 -44.95 14.36
C PRO A 713 -18.71 -45.53 12.98
N HIS A 714 -19.61 -46.25 12.33
CA HIS A 714 -19.44 -46.83 10.99
C HIS A 714 -19.91 -45.92 9.85
N VAL A 715 -20.34 -44.70 10.15
CA VAL A 715 -20.70 -43.65 9.18
C VAL A 715 -19.51 -42.71 8.99
N HIS A 716 -19.02 -42.62 7.75
CA HIS A 716 -17.81 -41.88 7.38
C HIS A 716 -18.11 -40.85 6.29
N HIS A 717 -18.06 -39.57 6.62
CA HIS A 717 -18.28 -38.48 5.65
C HIS A 717 -17.08 -38.19 4.72
N TYR A 718 -15.96 -38.87 4.97
CA TYR A 718 -14.76 -38.80 4.15
C TYR A 718 -14.45 -40.20 3.65
N PHE A 719 -14.16 -40.33 2.36
CA PHE A 719 -13.69 -41.58 1.81
C PHE A 719 -12.20 -41.75 2.13
N ASP A 720 -11.88 -42.84 2.82
CA ASP A 720 -10.53 -43.16 3.30
C ASP A 720 -9.84 -44.18 2.40
N GLU A 721 -10.06 -45.47 2.65
CA GLU A 721 -9.38 -46.58 1.98
C GLU A 721 -10.36 -47.72 1.71
N ALA A 722 -10.46 -48.13 0.44
CA ALA A 722 -11.39 -49.16 0.01
C ALA A 722 -11.11 -50.54 0.62
N HIS A 723 -9.83 -50.84 0.90
CA HIS A 723 -9.38 -52.14 1.40
C HIS A 723 -10.01 -52.50 2.76
N LEU A 724 -10.30 -51.50 3.60
CA LEU A 724 -10.97 -51.68 4.89
C LEU A 724 -12.37 -52.30 4.77
N SER A 725 -12.95 -52.30 3.57
CA SER A 725 -14.31 -52.78 3.29
C SER A 725 -14.36 -54.12 2.55
N TYR A 726 -13.24 -54.84 2.43
CA TYR A 726 -13.22 -56.14 1.74
C TYR A 726 -14.25 -57.10 2.36
N GLY A 727 -15.15 -57.65 1.54
CA GLY A 727 -16.16 -58.61 1.96
C GLY A 727 -17.24 -58.02 2.89
N GLN A 728 -17.37 -56.70 2.99
CA GLN A 728 -18.37 -56.01 3.80
C GLN A 728 -19.55 -55.47 2.95
N ASP A 729 -20.70 -55.26 3.59
CA ASP A 729 -21.84 -54.56 2.98
C ASP A 729 -21.66 -53.05 3.19
N VAL A 730 -21.57 -52.30 2.09
CA VAL A 730 -21.24 -50.87 2.13
C VAL A 730 -22.30 -50.06 1.41
N VAL A 731 -22.81 -49.03 2.09
CA VAL A 731 -23.75 -48.07 1.49
C VAL A 731 -23.03 -46.75 1.21
N VAL A 732 -22.99 -46.34 -0.06
CA VAL A 732 -22.49 -45.02 -0.47
C VAL A 732 -23.69 -44.13 -0.76
N ILE A 733 -23.76 -42.96 -0.12
CA ILE A 733 -24.88 -42.02 -0.29
C ILE A 733 -24.37 -40.81 -1.06
N GLY A 734 -24.98 -40.54 -2.21
CA GLY A 734 -24.56 -39.48 -3.12
C GLY A 734 -24.50 -39.95 -4.58
N GLY A 735 -24.35 -39.02 -5.51
CA GLY A 735 -24.31 -39.33 -6.94
C GLY A 735 -23.35 -38.48 -7.77
N LYS A 736 -22.52 -37.64 -7.12
CA LYS A 736 -21.46 -36.88 -7.80
C LYS A 736 -20.15 -37.68 -7.81
N ASN A 737 -19.09 -37.13 -8.41
CA ASN A 737 -17.80 -37.81 -8.61
C ASN A 737 -17.27 -38.55 -7.37
N SER A 738 -17.26 -37.94 -6.18
CA SER A 738 -16.78 -38.59 -4.96
C SER A 738 -17.52 -39.88 -4.62
N ALA A 739 -18.85 -39.88 -4.72
CA ALA A 739 -19.67 -41.06 -4.45
C ALA A 739 -19.45 -42.16 -5.50
N VAL A 740 -19.41 -41.78 -6.77
CA VAL A 740 -19.20 -42.71 -7.89
C VAL A 740 -17.82 -43.35 -7.82
N GLU A 741 -16.79 -42.57 -7.57
CA GLU A 741 -15.41 -43.03 -7.48
C GLU A 741 -15.19 -43.92 -6.26
N ALA A 742 -15.73 -43.55 -5.10
CA ALA A 742 -15.70 -44.40 -3.91
C ALA A 742 -16.41 -45.74 -4.15
N ALA A 743 -17.60 -45.73 -4.76
CA ALA A 743 -18.35 -46.96 -5.07
C ALA A 743 -17.56 -47.90 -5.98
N LEU A 744 -16.91 -47.38 -7.04
CA LEU A 744 -16.05 -48.16 -7.93
C LEU A 744 -14.81 -48.70 -7.23
N GLN A 745 -14.16 -47.91 -6.37
CA GLN A 745 -13.00 -48.36 -5.60
C GLN A 745 -13.37 -49.45 -4.57
N LEU A 746 -14.47 -49.27 -3.85
CA LEU A 746 -15.01 -50.25 -2.90
C LEU A 746 -15.35 -51.57 -3.60
N PHE A 747 -16.02 -51.51 -4.75
CA PHE A 747 -16.31 -52.68 -5.57
C PHE A 747 -15.03 -53.42 -5.98
N ARG A 748 -14.03 -52.70 -6.50
CA ARG A 748 -12.74 -53.29 -6.89
C ARG A 748 -11.96 -53.86 -5.70
N ALA A 749 -12.18 -53.32 -4.51
CA ALA A 749 -11.65 -53.85 -3.26
C ALA A 749 -12.49 -55.00 -2.67
N GLY A 750 -13.51 -55.50 -3.39
CA GLY A 750 -14.30 -56.68 -2.98
C GLY A 750 -15.43 -56.39 -1.99
N ALA A 751 -15.85 -55.14 -1.82
CA ALA A 751 -17.03 -54.80 -1.02
C ALA A 751 -18.34 -55.07 -1.79
N ARG A 752 -19.42 -55.38 -1.07
CA ARG A 752 -20.79 -55.45 -1.61
C ARG A 752 -21.41 -54.05 -1.54
N VAL A 753 -21.35 -53.34 -2.66
CA VAL A 753 -21.67 -51.90 -2.70
C VAL A 753 -23.12 -51.66 -3.10
N THR A 754 -23.81 -50.85 -2.29
CA THR A 754 -25.07 -50.22 -2.69
C THR A 754 -24.90 -48.70 -2.72
N ILE A 755 -25.16 -48.08 -3.87
CA ILE A 755 -25.18 -46.62 -4.02
C ILE A 755 -26.62 -46.10 -3.95
N VAL A 756 -26.86 -45.14 -3.06
CA VAL A 756 -28.17 -44.50 -2.85
C VAL A 756 -28.09 -43.06 -3.33
N TYR A 757 -28.98 -42.71 -4.27
CA TYR A 757 -29.02 -41.37 -4.83
C TYR A 757 -30.46 -40.86 -4.97
N ARG A 758 -30.68 -39.63 -4.49
CA ARG A 758 -32.00 -38.98 -4.48
C ARG A 758 -32.55 -38.63 -5.86
N GLY A 759 -31.68 -38.50 -6.87
CA GLY A 759 -32.10 -38.13 -8.22
C GLY A 759 -32.48 -39.35 -9.06
N PRO A 760 -33.29 -39.16 -10.12
CA PRO A 760 -33.74 -40.24 -10.98
C PRO A 760 -32.68 -40.73 -11.97
N ILE A 761 -31.63 -39.92 -12.21
CA ILE A 761 -30.52 -40.22 -13.11
C ILE A 761 -29.22 -39.66 -12.53
N TRP A 762 -28.07 -40.22 -12.91
CA TRP A 762 -26.77 -39.68 -12.51
C TRP A 762 -26.58 -38.23 -13.02
N PRO A 763 -26.05 -37.31 -12.20
CA PRO A 763 -25.73 -35.96 -12.61
C PRO A 763 -24.86 -35.89 -13.86
N LYS A 764 -25.11 -34.92 -14.75
CA LYS A 764 -24.26 -34.65 -15.91
C LYS A 764 -22.81 -34.30 -15.54
N SER A 765 -22.58 -33.83 -14.32
CA SER A 765 -21.26 -33.50 -13.77
C SER A 765 -20.42 -34.72 -13.39
N VAL A 766 -20.97 -35.95 -13.47
CA VAL A 766 -20.18 -37.16 -13.28
C VAL A 766 -19.28 -37.33 -14.50
N LYS A 767 -17.97 -37.43 -14.25
CA LYS A 767 -16.94 -37.52 -15.28
C LYS A 767 -17.25 -38.60 -16.31
N TYR A 768 -17.03 -38.28 -17.59
CA TYR A 768 -17.43 -39.12 -18.72
C TYR A 768 -16.78 -40.51 -18.73
N TRP A 769 -15.66 -40.70 -18.02
CA TRP A 769 -14.99 -42.00 -17.87
C TRP A 769 -15.47 -42.79 -16.65
N LEU A 770 -15.99 -42.13 -15.61
CA LEU A 770 -16.51 -42.79 -14.40
C LEU A 770 -17.92 -43.33 -14.63
N ARG A 771 -18.75 -42.54 -15.32
CA ARG A 771 -20.17 -42.87 -15.51
C ARG A 771 -20.39 -44.20 -16.25
N PRO A 772 -19.75 -44.46 -17.41
CA PRO A 772 -19.94 -45.73 -18.12
C PRO A 772 -19.47 -46.95 -17.30
N ASP A 773 -18.39 -46.82 -16.53
CA ASP A 773 -17.92 -47.91 -15.68
C ASP A 773 -18.95 -48.22 -14.59
N LEU A 774 -19.44 -47.20 -13.86
CA LEU A 774 -20.49 -47.39 -12.85
C LEU A 774 -21.76 -48.02 -13.45
N GLU A 775 -22.25 -47.51 -14.57
CA GLU A 775 -23.46 -48.03 -15.24
C GLU A 775 -23.28 -49.49 -15.67
N ASN A 776 -22.09 -49.87 -16.15
CA ASN A 776 -21.77 -51.25 -16.50
C ASN A 776 -21.79 -52.17 -15.25
N ARG A 777 -21.22 -51.73 -14.12
CA ARG A 777 -21.26 -52.50 -12.86
C ARG A 777 -22.67 -52.68 -12.34
N ILE A 778 -23.50 -51.65 -12.46
CA ILE A 778 -24.92 -51.72 -12.08
C ILE A 778 -25.67 -52.70 -12.98
N LYS A 779 -25.47 -52.63 -14.30
CA LYS A 779 -26.10 -53.53 -15.27
C LYS A 779 -25.69 -54.99 -15.06
N ALA A 780 -24.45 -55.24 -14.63
CA ALA A 780 -23.94 -56.56 -14.29
C ALA A 780 -24.42 -57.08 -12.91
N GLY A 781 -25.10 -56.24 -12.11
CA GLY A 781 -25.51 -56.58 -10.75
C GLY A 781 -24.37 -56.56 -9.73
N GLU A 782 -23.20 -56.05 -10.10
CA GLU A 782 -21.98 -55.98 -9.28
C GLU A 782 -22.01 -54.82 -8.27
N ILE A 783 -22.72 -53.74 -8.62
CA ILE A 783 -23.05 -52.63 -7.72
C ILE A 783 -24.56 -52.44 -7.72
N HIS A 784 -25.19 -52.40 -6.56
CA HIS A 784 -26.62 -52.12 -6.47
C HIS A 784 -26.85 -50.61 -6.45
N ALA A 785 -27.82 -50.13 -7.22
CA ALA A 785 -28.22 -48.72 -7.21
C ALA A 785 -29.67 -48.56 -6.73
N ARG A 786 -29.91 -47.53 -5.93
CA ARG A 786 -31.25 -47.05 -5.54
C ARG A 786 -31.36 -45.59 -5.95
N LEU A 787 -31.96 -45.37 -7.12
CA LEU A 787 -32.23 -44.03 -7.67
C LEU A 787 -33.59 -43.53 -7.21
N SER A 788 -33.79 -42.22 -7.21
CA SER A 788 -34.98 -41.58 -6.65
C SER A 788 -35.24 -42.00 -5.20
N SER A 789 -34.17 -42.21 -4.44
CA SER A 789 -34.23 -42.78 -3.09
C SER A 789 -33.48 -41.93 -2.08
N GLN A 790 -34.04 -41.79 -0.88
CA GLN A 790 -33.46 -41.02 0.23
C GLN A 790 -33.29 -41.91 1.45
N VAL A 791 -32.21 -41.70 2.20
CA VAL A 791 -32.01 -42.36 3.50
C VAL A 791 -32.92 -41.69 4.54
N VAL A 792 -33.55 -42.51 5.39
CA VAL A 792 -34.47 -42.07 6.44
C VAL A 792 -33.93 -42.34 7.84
N GLU A 793 -33.23 -43.46 8.02
CA GLU A 793 -32.68 -43.90 9.30
C GLU A 793 -31.43 -44.75 9.04
N ILE A 794 -30.42 -44.63 9.90
CA ILE A 794 -29.25 -45.49 9.94
C ILE A 794 -29.25 -46.23 11.28
N THR A 795 -29.09 -47.55 11.26
CA THR A 795 -28.93 -48.36 12.46
C THR A 795 -27.52 -48.95 12.52
N ALA A 796 -27.24 -49.76 13.56
CA ALA A 796 -25.98 -50.46 13.70
C ALA A 796 -25.72 -51.53 12.62
N ARG A 797 -26.74 -51.90 11.82
CA ARG A 797 -26.65 -53.03 10.88
C ARG A 797 -27.24 -52.75 9.49
N ASP A 798 -28.07 -51.72 9.37
CA ASP A 798 -28.77 -51.42 8.11
C ASP A 798 -29.05 -49.92 7.93
N VAL A 799 -29.42 -49.57 6.70
CA VAL A 799 -29.87 -48.25 6.28
C VAL A 799 -31.30 -48.38 5.77
N LEU A 800 -32.23 -47.62 6.34
CA LEU A 800 -33.59 -47.50 5.85
C LEU A 800 -33.63 -46.47 4.72
N VAL A 801 -34.09 -46.89 3.56
CA VAL A 801 -34.19 -46.06 2.35
C VAL A 801 -35.65 -45.97 1.92
N ARG A 802 -36.10 -44.76 1.56
CA ARG A 802 -37.44 -44.50 1.01
C ARG A 802 -37.34 -44.08 -0.44
N GLY A 803 -38.05 -44.79 -1.32
CA GLY A 803 -38.16 -44.48 -2.74
C GLY A 803 -39.19 -43.39 -3.03
N ALA A 804 -39.17 -42.85 -4.26
CA ALA A 804 -40.10 -41.81 -4.72
C ALA A 804 -41.59 -42.18 -4.63
N LEU A 805 -41.94 -43.48 -4.62
CA LEU A 805 -43.32 -43.97 -4.46
C LEU A 805 -43.70 -44.20 -2.99
N GLY A 806 -42.85 -43.82 -2.04
CA GLY A 806 -43.08 -43.98 -0.60
C GLY A 806 -42.76 -45.36 -0.05
N ASN A 807 -42.32 -46.31 -0.88
CA ASN A 807 -41.89 -47.63 -0.44
C ASN A 807 -40.57 -47.55 0.35
N GLU A 808 -40.49 -48.30 1.45
CA GLU A 808 -39.30 -48.36 2.31
C GLU A 808 -38.59 -49.70 2.16
N GLU A 809 -37.25 -49.66 2.17
CA GLU A 809 -36.37 -50.82 2.04
C GLU A 809 -35.24 -50.70 3.09
N ARG A 810 -34.94 -51.79 3.81
CA ARG A 810 -33.74 -51.88 4.66
C ARG A 810 -32.61 -52.54 3.90
N ILE A 811 -31.47 -51.86 3.85
CA ILE A 811 -30.26 -52.30 3.15
C ILE A 811 -29.20 -52.60 4.20
N ALA A 812 -28.69 -53.83 4.26
CA ALA A 812 -27.62 -54.18 5.18
C ALA A 812 -26.38 -53.30 4.93
N ALA A 813 -25.77 -52.79 5.98
CA ALA A 813 -24.59 -51.94 5.90
C ALA A 813 -23.75 -52.06 7.17
N THR A 814 -22.49 -52.46 7.01
CA THR A 814 -21.49 -52.45 8.08
C THR A 814 -20.56 -51.25 7.99
N ARG A 815 -20.60 -50.52 6.86
CA ARG A 815 -19.91 -49.25 6.65
C ARG A 815 -20.71 -48.34 5.72
N ILE A 816 -20.78 -47.06 6.03
CA ILE A 816 -21.62 -46.11 5.31
C ILE A 816 -20.80 -44.88 4.96
N TYR A 817 -20.89 -44.41 3.71
CA TYR A 817 -20.18 -43.22 3.24
C TYR A 817 -21.17 -42.16 2.70
N PRO A 818 -21.60 -41.17 3.53
CA PRO A 818 -22.35 -40.02 3.06
C PRO A 818 -21.45 -39.02 2.32
N LEU A 819 -21.24 -39.24 1.03
CA LEU A 819 -20.39 -38.42 0.16
C LEU A 819 -21.24 -37.36 -0.57
N ILE A 820 -21.91 -36.54 0.24
CA ILE A 820 -22.90 -35.55 -0.20
C ILE A 820 -22.35 -34.10 -0.26
N GLY A 821 -21.04 -33.95 -0.22
CA GLY A 821 -20.34 -32.68 -0.36
C GLY A 821 -20.07 -31.96 0.95
N PHE A 822 -19.59 -30.73 0.82
CA PHE A 822 -19.07 -29.91 1.91
C PHE A 822 -19.53 -28.44 1.75
N HIS A 823 -19.30 -27.61 2.77
CA HIS A 823 -19.58 -26.18 2.77
C HIS A 823 -18.53 -25.39 3.57
N PRO A 824 -18.37 -24.06 3.35
CA PRO A 824 -17.46 -23.23 4.15
C PRO A 824 -17.96 -23.00 5.59
N ASP A 825 -17.06 -22.59 6.50
CA ASP A 825 -17.40 -22.26 7.90
C ASP A 825 -18.17 -20.94 8.03
N VAL A 826 -19.47 -20.97 7.70
CA VAL A 826 -20.34 -19.79 7.83
C VAL A 826 -20.49 -19.33 9.29
N GLU A 827 -20.20 -20.18 10.28
CA GLU A 827 -20.22 -19.79 11.69
C GLU A 827 -18.99 -18.93 12.04
N LEU A 828 -17.83 -19.19 11.44
CA LEU A 828 -16.67 -18.31 11.55
C LEU A 828 -16.97 -16.94 10.94
N PHE A 829 -17.65 -16.89 9.79
CA PHE A 829 -18.09 -15.62 9.19
C PHE A 829 -19.00 -14.83 10.13
N LYS A 830 -20.00 -15.49 10.73
CA LYS A 830 -20.87 -14.85 11.74
C LYS A 830 -20.09 -14.32 12.93
N ARG A 831 -19.11 -15.08 13.46
CA ARG A 831 -18.28 -14.66 14.59
C ARG A 831 -17.37 -13.46 14.25
N ILE A 832 -16.93 -13.35 13.00
CA ILE A 832 -16.11 -12.23 12.52
C ILE A 832 -16.97 -11.03 12.11
N GLY A 833 -18.21 -11.25 11.70
CA GLY A 833 -19.11 -10.22 11.18
C GLY A 833 -19.09 -10.09 9.66
N ILE A 834 -18.59 -11.10 8.93
CA ILE A 834 -18.58 -11.13 7.47
C ILE A 834 -20.00 -11.41 6.97
N ALA A 835 -20.52 -10.55 6.11
CA ALA A 835 -21.76 -10.80 5.36
C ALA A 835 -21.56 -11.89 4.30
N PHE A 836 -22.55 -12.75 4.14
CA PHE A 836 -22.57 -13.82 3.16
C PHE A 836 -24.01 -14.14 2.75
N ASP A 837 -24.18 -14.70 1.57
CA ASP A 837 -25.46 -15.21 1.09
C ASP A 837 -25.89 -16.43 1.94
N PRO A 838 -27.03 -16.38 2.64
CA PRO A 838 -27.46 -17.46 3.53
C PRO A 838 -27.86 -18.74 2.79
N GLU A 839 -28.21 -18.69 1.51
CA GLU A 839 -28.55 -19.88 0.72
C GLU A 839 -27.28 -20.56 0.19
N THR A 840 -26.33 -19.76 -0.31
CA THR A 840 -25.14 -20.30 -0.97
C THR A 840 -23.92 -20.38 -0.06
N GLY A 841 -23.89 -19.68 1.07
CA GLY A 841 -22.72 -19.55 1.95
C GLY A 841 -21.58 -18.74 1.32
N ARG A 842 -21.84 -18.01 0.22
CA ARG A 842 -20.84 -17.22 -0.49
C ARG A 842 -20.59 -15.90 0.24
N PRO A 843 -19.36 -15.58 0.64
CA PRO A 843 -19.07 -14.30 1.28
C PRO A 843 -19.30 -13.15 0.29
N GLU A 844 -19.82 -12.03 0.79
CA GLU A 844 -19.86 -10.77 0.03
C GLU A 844 -18.47 -10.16 0.01
N ILE A 845 -17.90 -10.01 -1.19
CA ILE A 845 -16.52 -9.59 -1.40
C ILE A 845 -16.38 -8.62 -2.57
N ASP A 846 -15.34 -7.80 -2.50
CA ASP A 846 -14.83 -7.07 -3.65
C ASP A 846 -14.16 -8.07 -4.62
N PRO A 847 -14.58 -8.14 -5.90
CA PRO A 847 -14.05 -9.12 -6.86
C PRO A 847 -12.59 -8.88 -7.29
N ASP A 848 -12.06 -7.66 -7.10
CA ASP A 848 -10.72 -7.25 -7.52
C ASP A 848 -9.70 -7.40 -6.39
N THR A 849 -10.13 -7.22 -5.13
CA THR A 849 -9.26 -7.26 -3.94
C THR A 849 -9.52 -8.47 -3.04
N LEU A 850 -10.65 -9.15 -3.25
CA LEU A 850 -11.17 -10.23 -2.41
C LEU A 850 -11.38 -9.82 -0.93
N GLU A 851 -11.47 -8.52 -0.67
CA GLU A 851 -11.81 -7.98 0.65
C GLU A 851 -13.27 -8.28 0.97
N THR A 852 -13.54 -8.71 2.19
CA THR A 852 -14.89 -8.99 2.68
C THR A 852 -15.58 -7.69 3.11
N THR A 853 -16.84 -7.80 3.54
CA THR A 853 -17.57 -6.69 4.18
C THR A 853 -16.96 -6.21 5.51
N VAL A 854 -15.98 -6.92 6.07
CA VAL A 854 -15.19 -6.49 7.23
C VAL A 854 -13.82 -6.04 6.75
N SER A 855 -13.51 -4.74 6.92
CA SER A 855 -12.27 -4.16 6.39
C SER A 855 -11.02 -4.79 6.99
N GLY A 856 -9.99 -4.95 6.16
CA GLY A 856 -8.74 -5.63 6.50
C GLY A 856 -8.86 -7.15 6.55
N ILE A 857 -10.04 -7.72 6.27
CA ILE A 857 -10.27 -9.16 6.19
C ILE A 857 -10.60 -9.54 4.75
N HIS A 858 -9.73 -10.34 4.15
CA HIS A 858 -9.88 -10.88 2.80
C HIS A 858 -10.20 -12.37 2.86
N VAL A 859 -10.70 -12.93 1.76
CA VAL A 859 -10.87 -14.37 1.58
C VAL A 859 -10.11 -14.83 0.34
N ALA A 860 -9.57 -16.04 0.37
CA ALA A 860 -8.81 -16.59 -0.76
C ALA A 860 -9.13 -18.07 -0.98
N GLY A 861 -9.09 -18.51 -2.23
CA GLY A 861 -9.35 -19.88 -2.62
C GLY A 861 -10.83 -20.24 -2.61
N SER A 862 -11.12 -21.53 -2.48
CA SER A 862 -12.47 -22.06 -2.75
C SER A 862 -13.55 -21.63 -1.77
N VAL A 863 -13.18 -21.05 -0.64
CA VAL A 863 -14.10 -20.42 0.32
C VAL A 863 -14.95 -19.32 -0.33
N THR A 864 -14.40 -18.65 -1.35
CA THR A 864 -15.06 -17.59 -2.12
C THR A 864 -16.26 -18.08 -2.96
N ALA A 865 -16.37 -19.39 -3.19
CA ALA A 865 -17.42 -19.98 -4.04
C ALA A 865 -18.68 -20.40 -3.27
N GLY A 866 -18.67 -20.35 -1.93
CA GLY A 866 -19.75 -20.90 -1.12
C GLY A 866 -19.95 -22.41 -1.37
N THR A 867 -21.20 -22.81 -1.60
CA THR A 867 -21.60 -24.19 -1.94
C THR A 867 -21.39 -24.55 -3.41
N LYS A 868 -21.01 -23.58 -4.26
CA LYS A 868 -20.67 -23.82 -5.68
C LYS A 868 -19.20 -24.25 -5.83
N ILE A 869 -18.84 -25.31 -5.12
CA ILE A 869 -17.48 -25.85 -4.98
C ILE A 869 -16.79 -26.28 -6.29
N SER A 870 -17.46 -26.20 -7.45
CA SER A 870 -16.90 -26.47 -8.77
C SER A 870 -16.51 -25.21 -9.55
N GLU A 871 -16.70 -24.01 -8.98
CA GLU A 871 -16.26 -22.76 -9.62
C GLU A 871 -14.76 -22.51 -9.37
N ILE A 872 -14.29 -22.80 -8.16
CA ILE A 872 -12.93 -22.48 -7.70
C ILE A 872 -12.19 -23.73 -7.24
N PHE A 873 -11.03 -23.97 -7.85
CA PHE A 873 -10.08 -25.03 -7.58
C PHE A 873 -8.71 -24.43 -7.29
N ILE A 874 -7.70 -25.28 -7.07
CA ILE A 874 -6.31 -24.82 -6.91
C ILE A 874 -5.84 -24.06 -8.16
N GLU A 875 -6.20 -24.54 -9.37
CA GLU A 875 -5.69 -23.99 -10.63
C GLU A 875 -6.02 -22.52 -10.89
N ASN A 876 -7.15 -22.03 -10.39
CA ASN A 876 -7.56 -20.63 -10.50
C ASN A 876 -7.46 -19.88 -9.17
N GLY A 877 -7.82 -20.51 -8.04
CA GLY A 877 -7.73 -19.88 -6.72
C GLY A 877 -6.31 -19.58 -6.25
N ARG A 878 -5.28 -20.21 -6.84
CA ARG A 878 -3.88 -19.91 -6.53
C ARG A 878 -3.46 -18.47 -6.84
N PHE A 879 -4.20 -17.77 -7.70
CA PHE A 879 -3.91 -16.39 -8.11
C PHE A 879 -4.59 -15.33 -7.22
N ASP A 880 -5.32 -15.76 -6.18
CA ASP A 880 -6.00 -14.85 -5.27
C ASP A 880 -5.00 -14.06 -4.41
N GLY A 881 -3.78 -14.57 -4.22
CA GLY A 881 -2.69 -13.85 -3.53
C GLY A 881 -2.29 -12.57 -4.27
N GLU A 882 -2.10 -12.66 -5.58
CA GLU A 882 -1.80 -11.53 -6.45
C GLU A 882 -2.95 -10.52 -6.49
N LYS A 883 -4.21 -10.97 -6.33
CA LYS A 883 -5.36 -10.07 -6.15
C LYS A 883 -5.27 -9.27 -4.86
N ILE A 884 -4.98 -9.93 -3.75
CA ILE A 884 -4.98 -9.34 -2.41
C ILE A 884 -3.75 -8.44 -2.17
N PHE A 885 -2.58 -8.85 -2.67
CA PHE A 885 -1.30 -8.23 -2.36
C PHE A 885 -0.59 -7.58 -3.55
N GLY A 886 -0.92 -7.99 -4.78
CA GLY A 886 -0.24 -7.54 -5.98
C GLY A 886 -0.56 -6.09 -6.38
N SER A 887 0.34 -5.53 -7.17
CA SER A 887 0.15 -4.32 -7.96
C SER A 887 -1.02 -4.47 -8.94
N SER A 888 -1.51 -3.35 -9.49
CA SER A 888 -2.63 -3.39 -10.44
C SER A 888 -2.33 -4.26 -11.68
N ALA A 889 -1.07 -4.30 -12.12
CA ALA A 889 -0.63 -5.17 -13.23
C ALA A 889 -0.67 -6.66 -12.85
N GLU A 890 -0.24 -7.01 -11.64
CA GLU A 890 -0.33 -8.39 -11.12
C GLU A 890 -1.77 -8.82 -10.91
N ARG A 891 -2.65 -7.93 -10.43
CA ARG A 891 -4.10 -8.19 -10.34
C ARG A 891 -4.72 -8.45 -11.70
N GLN A 892 -4.38 -7.63 -12.70
CA GLN A 892 -4.89 -7.81 -14.06
C GLN A 892 -4.39 -9.12 -14.66
N ARG A 893 -3.09 -9.43 -14.52
CA ARG A 893 -2.53 -10.72 -14.98
C ARG A 893 -3.20 -11.90 -14.27
N ALA A 894 -3.41 -11.80 -12.95
CA ALA A 894 -4.13 -12.81 -12.17
C ALA A 894 -5.56 -12.98 -12.69
N GLN A 895 -6.27 -11.88 -12.97
CA GLN A 895 -7.62 -11.90 -13.53
C GLN A 895 -7.67 -12.53 -14.92
N ASP A 896 -6.70 -12.23 -15.80
CA ASP A 896 -6.61 -12.82 -17.13
C ASP A 896 -6.35 -14.34 -17.06
N LEU A 897 -5.44 -14.76 -16.17
CA LEU A 897 -5.18 -16.18 -15.89
C LEU A 897 -6.42 -16.87 -15.32
N TYR A 898 -7.14 -16.20 -14.42
CA TYR A 898 -8.38 -16.70 -13.83
C TYR A 898 -9.47 -16.92 -14.89
N GLN A 899 -9.60 -16.00 -15.85
CA GLN A 899 -10.58 -16.11 -16.94
C GLN A 899 -10.17 -17.14 -18.01
N GLY A 900 -8.86 -17.29 -18.25
CA GLY A 900 -8.30 -18.27 -19.19
C GLY A 900 -8.43 -19.73 -18.74
N ILE A 901 -8.75 -19.98 -17.47
CA ILE A 901 -8.88 -21.33 -16.87
C ILE A 901 -10.37 -21.67 -16.58
N ARG A 902 -11.32 -21.19 -17.41
CA ARG A 902 -12.72 -21.66 -17.31
C ARG A 902 -12.85 -23.05 -17.92
N ARG A 903 -13.24 -24.04 -17.10
CA ARG A 903 -13.69 -25.35 -17.59
C ARG A 903 -15.16 -25.31 -17.99
N GLU A 904 -15.50 -25.93 -19.11
CA GLU A 904 -16.89 -26.26 -19.40
C GLU A 904 -17.37 -27.31 -18.38
N THR A 905 -18.60 -27.17 -17.88
CA THR A 905 -19.20 -28.12 -16.94
C THR A 905 -19.19 -29.55 -17.51
N GLY A 906 -18.30 -30.41 -17.01
CA GLY A 906 -18.22 -31.82 -17.43
C GLY A 906 -16.81 -32.42 -17.56
N GLU A 907 -15.74 -31.62 -17.47
CA GLU A 907 -14.33 -32.09 -17.49
C GLU A 907 -13.74 -32.50 -16.13
#